data_AF-A0AAD4EU19-F1
#
_entry.id   AF-A0AAD4EU19-F1
#
_cell.length_a   1.000
_cell.length_b   1.000
_cell.length_c   1.000
_cell.angle_alpha   90.00
_cell.angle_beta   90.00
_cell.angle_gamma   90.00
#
_symmetry.space_group_name_H-M   'P 1'
#
loop_
_entity.id
_entity.type
_entity.pdbx_description
1 polymer ?
#
loop_
_entity_poly.entity_id
_entity_poly.type
_entity_poly.pdbx_seq_one_letter_code
_entity_poly.pdbx_strand_id
1 'polypeptide(L)'
;MFAATSLGTTPKQSDTLTINMLASEIPSVKNSASAVLYDPEGDGAAAKTDLIFVPSSLFNAVFTQYDAQGQPTQGQTHGWVHHHRFLSHLRHIHLDGTATAAATDDEDHAYSVVVGHRTGPLDITQPTTVVAHLVNIEGVECLSWPVTQGYVAMSSLYSWDYSCLPPKSLNVADAFAQLGTSLNVLRPGLTQDDETALQAAGAVGARLHSRLNDGFSMVRYRVQTGEVSSAFFRSPLTPNTVSFPTTEQPQWPATSTTGQKLQILDQQLNLMDLTYSAAWNLGKTLALADQTFAVALSRVRTQILDVAMKMAQEAVVKTWAADLGIPSPYRTREDVVGSIADTIKKVGKLPGSKLLQQDPSGMVHRWFRPEHPKLDLTYKGSEVDPVIDQYLAGAAALIASTTDDDGSSQTPPAPYNEFNVPYSPDWAVVLKWVMDQYFLVNVPSHYLISDASHLPTESLRFFNIDPAWVWAMVDGGLSLANHLDRDDDRLRDAIKGAINTYLKTQIPGLGYVPPVPTYGFFVRSALVTKFPDMIVDLKGTDKQDPNRPPEILRHQILGQDTLFGLLRAAPASPDFCSFLLREPPHQQYFAAATDITTQSIEMAYQRVYTDPTANDPDRQKTIPYIATRGSPPQNRGANYIWGTTSTSRDVRILNVENYASDVQTQLLNTFKSNPNWYTAPYASAALMGIELNEPCWQLEVQLPYADPPATGNASTASHTESTTTTSGQQRPDILLPLPPKRQHPPRKKAVFPSQPQIACAPHPSFTDRTRATSLPRRHPAPHTRVPRLGPSTPLPAPAPPLSDTTPSGPPQFTYMLYPVGSASAGLSQIPMLPNSAKQDLVFSIVLTPGTEQDFLLTSLSFTVPLGPPRPLVAQGSDYRFSGGGAAMLSNMRFVVVAQFDLGGRTLTLTVRPRSVSGSWPASRIDELSFLLSGVVVQTYDVATSVDVPVVARYEPDRAFPGDLFVELVPPPPPVPPVPPS
;
A
#
# COMPACT_ATOMS: atom_id res chain seq x y z
N MET A 1 57.04 -0.09 -46.03
CA MET A 1 57.23 0.44 -44.67
C MET A 1 57.65 -0.67 -43.70
N PHE A 2 56.89 -1.77 -43.59
CA PHE A 2 57.06 -2.81 -42.55
C PHE A 2 57.81 -4.09 -42.96
N ALA A 3 58.43 -4.14 -44.14
CA ALA A 3 59.01 -5.38 -44.68
C ALA A 3 60.15 -6.00 -43.84
N ALA A 4 60.74 -5.25 -42.90
CA ALA A 4 61.82 -5.70 -42.02
C ALA A 4 61.33 -6.03 -40.59
N THR A 5 60.02 -6.04 -40.35
CA THR A 5 59.40 -6.32 -39.04
C THR A 5 58.58 -7.62 -39.11
N SER A 6 58.16 -8.15 -37.96
CA SER A 6 57.34 -9.37 -37.86
C SER A 6 55.96 -9.25 -38.51
N LEU A 7 55.55 -8.04 -38.88
CA LEU A 7 54.25 -7.73 -39.50
C LEU A 7 54.21 -7.95 -41.03
N GLY A 8 55.36 -8.08 -41.70
CA GLY A 8 55.43 -8.29 -43.15
C GLY A 8 55.02 -7.08 -43.99
N THR A 9 54.46 -7.30 -45.19
CA THR A 9 54.17 -6.22 -46.17
C THR A 9 52.85 -5.48 -45.94
N THR A 10 51.87 -6.09 -45.26
CA THR A 10 50.54 -5.52 -45.01
C THR A 10 50.14 -5.74 -43.55
N PRO A 11 50.48 -4.81 -42.64
CA PRO A 11 50.06 -4.91 -41.24
C PRO A 11 48.54 -4.76 -41.13
N LYS A 12 47.93 -5.50 -40.19
CA LYS A 12 46.51 -5.34 -39.85
C LYS A 12 46.36 -4.07 -38.99
N GLN A 13 45.62 -3.09 -39.50
CA GLN A 13 45.28 -1.88 -38.78
C GLN A 13 43.97 -2.10 -37.99
N SER A 14 43.88 -1.52 -36.80
CA SER A 14 42.64 -1.53 -35.99
C SER A 14 41.61 -0.53 -36.54
N ASP A 15 40.37 -0.61 -36.05
CA ASP A 15 39.30 0.32 -36.41
C ASP A 15 39.62 1.77 -35.99
N THR A 16 40.45 1.95 -34.95
CA THR A 16 40.96 3.25 -34.49
C THR A 16 42.31 3.60 -35.12
N LEU A 17 42.71 2.98 -36.22
CA LEU A 17 43.92 3.28 -36.98
C LEU A 17 45.26 2.95 -36.30
N THR A 18 45.27 2.21 -35.19
CA THR A 18 46.50 1.74 -34.52
C THR A 18 47.07 0.47 -35.16
N ILE A 19 48.37 0.27 -35.01
CA ILE A 19 49.08 -0.95 -35.40
C ILE A 19 49.82 -1.51 -34.18
N ASN A 20 49.47 -2.72 -33.77
CA ASN A 20 50.14 -3.41 -32.68
C ASN A 20 51.44 -4.06 -33.19
N MET A 21 52.58 -3.73 -32.60
CA MET A 21 53.87 -4.35 -32.94
C MET A 21 54.84 -4.43 -31.77
N LEU A 22 55.91 -5.21 -31.93
CA LEU A 22 56.99 -5.31 -30.95
C LEU A 22 57.78 -3.99 -30.89
N ALA A 23 57.99 -3.47 -29.69
CA ALA A 23 58.71 -2.21 -29.47
C ALA A 23 60.16 -2.27 -29.98
N SER A 24 60.80 -3.44 -29.90
CA SER A 24 62.14 -3.70 -30.44
C SER A 24 62.26 -3.55 -31.96
N GLU A 25 61.15 -3.68 -32.69
CA GLU A 25 61.14 -3.65 -34.17
C GLU A 25 60.86 -2.26 -34.74
N ILE A 26 60.50 -1.28 -33.90
CA ILE A 26 60.14 0.08 -34.31
C ILE A 26 61.27 0.77 -35.10
N PRO A 27 62.55 0.69 -34.67
CA PRO A 27 63.65 1.30 -35.43
C PRO A 27 63.85 0.70 -36.84
N SER A 28 63.32 -0.50 -37.09
CA SER A 28 63.44 -1.20 -38.37
C SER A 28 62.38 -0.77 -39.41
N VAL A 29 61.42 0.08 -39.01
CA VAL A 29 60.38 0.60 -39.91
C VAL A 29 60.97 1.66 -40.85
N LYS A 30 60.89 1.41 -42.16
CA LYS A 30 61.47 2.31 -43.18
C LYS A 30 60.58 3.54 -43.40
N ASN A 31 61.18 4.70 -43.65
CA ASN A 31 60.51 5.98 -43.91
C ASN A 31 59.68 6.51 -42.72
N SER A 32 60.06 6.14 -41.49
CA SER A 32 59.50 6.70 -40.26
C SER A 32 60.58 7.14 -39.29
N ALA A 33 60.35 8.26 -38.59
CA ALA A 33 61.01 8.58 -37.33
C ALA A 33 60.24 7.95 -36.17
N SER A 34 60.88 7.70 -35.03
CA SER A 34 60.23 7.12 -33.84
C SER A 34 60.43 8.03 -32.64
N ALA A 35 59.33 8.44 -32.00
CA ALA A 35 59.36 9.09 -30.69
C ALA A 35 59.34 8.09 -29.52
N VAL A 36 59.14 6.79 -29.81
CA VAL A 36 58.97 5.77 -28.78
C VAL A 36 60.30 5.45 -28.13
N LEU A 37 60.35 5.65 -26.80
CA LEU A 37 61.42 5.16 -25.94
C LEU A 37 61.20 3.67 -25.66
N TYR A 38 62.25 2.88 -25.81
CA TYR A 38 62.24 1.44 -25.52
C TYR A 38 63.58 1.07 -24.90
N ASP A 39 63.54 0.55 -23.68
CA ASP A 39 64.72 0.01 -23.00
C ASP A 39 64.67 -1.52 -22.99
N PRO A 40 65.58 -2.21 -23.71
CA PRO A 40 65.61 -3.67 -23.74
C PRO A 40 65.78 -4.33 -22.36
N GLU A 41 66.43 -3.67 -21.40
CA GLU A 41 66.68 -4.21 -20.05
C GLU A 41 65.47 -4.00 -19.12
N GLY A 42 64.73 -2.90 -19.28
CA GLY A 42 63.57 -2.56 -18.46
C GLY A 42 62.23 -3.13 -18.96
N ASP A 43 61.95 -3.01 -20.27
CA ASP A 43 60.63 -3.31 -20.85
C ASP A 43 60.49 -4.78 -21.31
N GLY A 44 61.62 -5.44 -21.56
CA GLY A 44 61.70 -6.83 -22.01
C GLY A 44 61.48 -7.01 -23.52
N ALA A 45 62.17 -8.02 -24.08
CA ALA A 45 62.23 -8.26 -25.53
C ALA A 45 60.89 -8.60 -26.23
N ALA A 46 59.85 -8.91 -25.46
CA ALA A 46 58.51 -9.24 -25.97
C ALA A 46 57.50 -8.09 -25.81
N ALA A 47 57.94 -6.91 -25.38
CA ALA A 47 57.07 -5.75 -25.18
C ALA A 47 56.39 -5.35 -26.50
N LYS A 48 55.06 -5.29 -26.47
CA LYS A 48 54.23 -4.83 -27.60
C LYS A 48 53.63 -3.48 -27.26
N THR A 49 53.55 -2.61 -28.25
CA THR A 49 52.90 -1.30 -28.14
C THR A 49 51.98 -1.10 -29.34
N ASP A 50 50.89 -0.38 -29.09
CA ASP A 50 50.04 0.14 -30.15
C ASP A 50 50.64 1.44 -30.67
N LEU A 51 50.82 1.51 -31.99
CA LEU A 51 51.45 2.66 -32.65
C LEU A 51 50.50 3.34 -33.60
N ILE A 52 50.61 4.66 -33.65
CA ILE A 52 50.04 5.48 -34.73
C ILE A 52 51.17 6.04 -35.58
N PHE A 53 50.94 6.10 -36.90
CA PHE A 53 51.89 6.65 -37.86
C PHE A 53 51.38 8.00 -38.38
N VAL A 54 51.85 9.09 -37.77
CA VAL A 54 51.42 10.45 -38.09
C VAL A 54 52.23 10.99 -39.27
N PRO A 55 51.62 11.61 -40.30
CA PRO A 55 52.37 12.27 -41.36
C PRO A 55 53.32 13.33 -40.80
N SER A 56 54.58 13.35 -41.25
CA SER A 56 55.57 14.30 -40.73
C SER A 56 55.17 15.76 -40.93
N SER A 57 54.39 16.07 -41.97
CA SER A 57 53.83 17.40 -42.20
C SER A 57 52.88 17.87 -41.09
N LEU A 58 52.09 16.95 -40.51
CA LEU A 58 51.19 17.21 -39.40
C LEU A 58 51.95 17.19 -38.07
N PHE A 59 52.81 16.18 -37.86
CA PHE A 59 53.64 16.09 -36.66
C PHE A 59 54.51 17.34 -36.48
N ASN A 60 55.18 17.78 -37.55
CA ASN A 60 55.97 19.00 -37.54
C ASN A 60 55.11 20.22 -37.21
N ALA A 61 53.87 20.29 -37.69
CA ALA A 61 53.00 21.43 -37.36
C ALA A 61 52.55 21.44 -35.89
N VAL A 62 52.24 20.26 -35.32
CA VAL A 62 51.76 20.13 -33.93
C VAL A 62 52.86 20.44 -32.90
N PHE A 63 54.08 19.95 -33.11
CA PHE A 63 55.20 20.15 -32.16
C PHE A 63 56.12 21.33 -32.55
N THR A 64 55.62 22.30 -33.34
CA THR A 64 56.32 23.57 -33.63
C THR A 64 56.04 24.61 -32.54
N GLN A 65 57.04 25.44 -32.21
CA GLN A 65 56.82 26.64 -31.40
C GLN A 65 56.29 27.81 -32.26
N TYR A 66 55.17 28.41 -31.87
CA TYR A 66 54.56 29.54 -32.58
C TYR A 66 54.71 30.86 -31.82
N ASP A 67 54.95 31.94 -32.54
CA ASP A 67 55.05 33.30 -31.98
C ASP A 67 53.67 33.94 -31.73
N ALA A 68 53.67 35.18 -31.20
CA ALA A 68 52.46 35.95 -30.93
C ALA A 68 51.68 36.33 -32.21
N GLN A 69 52.27 36.16 -33.39
CA GLN A 69 51.65 36.40 -34.71
C GLN A 69 51.14 35.09 -35.34
N GLY A 70 51.27 33.96 -34.63
CA GLY A 70 50.86 32.65 -35.11
C GLY A 70 51.78 32.07 -36.19
N GLN A 71 53.02 32.55 -36.27
CA GLN A 71 54.04 32.04 -37.21
C GLN A 71 55.02 31.10 -36.51
N PRO A 72 55.59 30.10 -37.21
CA PRO A 72 56.65 29.24 -36.67
C PRO A 72 57.89 30.03 -36.26
N THR A 73 58.40 29.77 -35.06
CA THR A 73 59.62 30.41 -34.53
C THR A 73 60.86 29.90 -35.28
N GLN A 74 61.73 30.80 -35.72
CA GLN A 74 62.98 30.43 -36.42
C GLN A 74 64.04 29.95 -35.41
N GLY A 75 64.65 28.79 -35.66
CA GLY A 75 65.77 28.25 -34.87
C GLY A 75 65.44 27.06 -33.97
N GLN A 76 64.24 26.47 -34.07
CA GLN A 76 63.89 25.26 -33.34
C GLN A 76 64.72 24.05 -33.80
N THR A 77 65.42 23.39 -32.87
CA THR A 77 66.30 22.23 -33.14
C THR A 77 65.72 20.89 -32.70
N HIS A 78 64.75 20.90 -31.79
CA HIS A 78 64.09 19.72 -31.19
C HIS A 78 62.56 19.90 -31.18
N GLY A 79 61.80 18.81 -31.02
CA GLY A 79 60.34 18.89 -30.89
C GLY A 79 59.90 19.72 -29.67
N TRP A 80 58.94 20.63 -29.85
CA TRP A 80 58.47 21.51 -28.78
C TRP A 80 57.29 20.87 -28.03
N VAL A 81 57.54 20.41 -26.81
CA VAL A 81 56.53 19.75 -25.95
C VAL A 81 56.00 20.65 -24.83
N HIS A 82 56.65 21.79 -24.56
CA HIS A 82 56.37 22.65 -23.41
C HIS A 82 54.92 23.15 -23.31
N HIS A 83 54.21 23.33 -24.43
CA HIS A 83 52.82 23.79 -24.42
C HIS A 83 51.85 22.80 -23.75
N HIS A 84 52.17 21.50 -23.67
CA HIS A 84 51.32 20.48 -23.05
C HIS A 84 51.22 20.62 -21.52
N ARG A 85 52.15 21.35 -20.88
CA ARG A 85 52.11 21.60 -19.43
C ARG A 85 50.85 22.33 -18.96
N PHE A 86 50.21 23.07 -19.87
CA PHE A 86 48.99 23.83 -19.60
C PHE A 86 47.71 23.03 -19.83
N LEU A 87 47.82 21.85 -20.44
CA LEU A 87 46.68 21.05 -20.90
C LEU A 87 46.41 19.83 -20.00
N SER A 88 47.18 19.68 -18.93
CA SER A 88 47.04 18.59 -17.96
C SER A 88 46.83 19.17 -16.56
N HIS A 89 45.80 18.69 -15.86
CA HIS A 89 45.49 19.11 -14.49
C HIS A 89 44.71 18.04 -13.73
N LEU A 90 44.69 18.17 -12.40
CA LEU A 90 43.88 17.36 -11.49
C LEU A 90 42.63 18.15 -11.10
N ARG A 91 41.48 17.48 -11.02
CA ARG A 91 40.21 18.08 -10.64
C ARG A 91 39.51 17.27 -9.56
N HIS A 92 39.07 17.95 -8.51
CA HIS A 92 38.15 17.38 -7.53
C HIS A 92 36.72 17.78 -7.88
N ILE A 93 35.81 16.80 -7.95
CA ILE A 93 34.42 17.02 -8.33
C ILE A 93 33.54 16.71 -7.13
N HIS A 94 32.70 17.66 -6.73
CA HIS A 94 31.63 17.38 -5.76
C HIS A 94 30.46 16.72 -6.49
N LEU A 95 30.10 15.51 -6.07
CA LEU A 95 29.04 14.71 -6.69
C LEU A 95 27.69 14.79 -5.94
N ASP A 96 27.58 15.67 -4.95
CA ASP A 96 26.35 15.89 -4.19
C ASP A 96 25.17 16.19 -5.12
N GLY A 97 24.08 15.42 -4.98
CA GLY A 97 22.87 15.54 -5.79
C GLY A 97 22.89 14.80 -7.13
N THR A 98 23.91 13.98 -7.42
CA THR A 98 23.91 13.06 -8.57
C THR A 98 23.39 11.67 -8.17
N ALA A 99 22.46 11.10 -8.95
CA ALA A 99 21.74 9.89 -8.55
C ALA A 99 22.57 8.60 -8.67
N THR A 100 23.46 8.49 -9.67
CA THR A 100 24.28 7.30 -9.89
C THR A 100 25.77 7.50 -9.63
N ALA A 101 26.31 8.68 -9.92
CA ALA A 101 27.74 8.95 -9.76
C ALA A 101 28.19 9.07 -8.29
N ALA A 102 27.30 9.48 -7.38
CA ALA A 102 27.60 9.54 -5.94
C ALA A 102 27.73 8.15 -5.28
N ALA A 103 27.40 7.06 -5.98
CA ALA A 103 27.46 5.69 -5.45
C ALA A 103 28.81 4.98 -5.70
N THR A 104 29.81 5.65 -6.26
CA THR A 104 31.15 5.08 -6.46
C THR A 104 31.99 5.16 -5.18
N ASP A 105 32.71 4.08 -4.84
CA ASP A 105 33.47 3.87 -3.59
C ASP A 105 34.67 4.83 -3.34
N ASP A 106 35.00 5.74 -4.26
CA ASP A 106 36.14 6.65 -4.11
C ASP A 106 35.74 7.94 -3.38
N GLU A 107 36.14 8.07 -2.10
CA GLU A 107 35.81 9.22 -1.23
C GLU A 107 36.36 10.59 -1.72
N ASP A 108 37.43 10.62 -2.52
CA ASP A 108 38.13 11.86 -2.92
C ASP A 108 37.69 12.46 -4.27
N HIS A 109 36.87 11.72 -5.04
CA HIS A 109 36.32 12.10 -6.36
C HIS A 109 37.29 12.94 -7.24
N ALA A 110 38.54 12.49 -7.35
CA ALA A 110 39.61 13.19 -8.05
C ALA A 110 39.86 12.61 -9.46
N TYR A 111 39.80 13.45 -10.48
CA TYR A 111 39.94 13.08 -11.89
C TYR A 111 41.16 13.77 -12.53
N SER A 112 42.00 13.00 -13.22
CA SER A 112 43.08 13.55 -14.06
C SER A 112 42.53 13.91 -15.44
N VAL A 113 42.73 15.16 -15.84
CA VAL A 113 42.23 15.69 -17.12
C VAL A 113 43.41 15.98 -18.05
N VAL A 114 43.31 15.50 -19.30
CA VAL A 114 44.26 15.79 -20.38
C VAL A 114 43.49 16.32 -21.58
N VAL A 115 43.84 17.51 -22.04
CA VAL A 115 43.15 18.21 -23.14
C VAL A 115 44.04 18.24 -24.39
N GLY A 116 43.47 17.91 -25.55
CA GLY A 116 44.14 18.11 -26.84
C GLY A 116 44.07 19.56 -27.27
N HIS A 117 45.17 20.14 -27.76
CA HIS A 117 45.19 21.51 -28.29
C HIS A 117 44.74 21.61 -29.75
N ARG A 118 44.33 20.50 -30.37
CA ARG A 118 43.87 20.43 -31.76
C ARG A 118 42.35 20.27 -31.83
N THR A 119 41.69 21.06 -32.65
CA THR A 119 40.23 20.99 -32.82
C THR A 119 39.82 20.03 -33.94
N GLY A 120 38.56 19.61 -33.89
CA GLY A 120 37.91 18.82 -34.94
C GLY A 120 37.80 19.58 -36.27
N PRO A 121 37.39 18.90 -37.35
CA PRO A 121 37.19 19.54 -38.65
C PRO A 121 36.04 20.57 -38.58
N LEU A 122 36.26 21.74 -39.18
CA LEU A 122 35.34 22.90 -39.09
C LEU A 122 34.41 23.04 -40.31
N ASP A 123 34.63 22.24 -41.35
CA ASP A 123 33.98 22.33 -42.67
C ASP A 123 33.14 21.10 -43.01
N ILE A 124 32.77 20.29 -42.01
CA ILE A 124 31.96 19.09 -42.19
C ILE A 124 30.48 19.44 -42.49
N THR A 125 29.89 18.74 -43.47
CA THR A 125 28.48 18.88 -43.84
C THR A 125 27.62 17.70 -43.36
N GLN A 126 28.26 16.58 -43.03
CA GLN A 126 27.63 15.37 -42.49
C GLN A 126 28.35 14.94 -41.20
N PRO A 127 27.65 14.27 -40.26
CA PRO A 127 28.28 13.69 -39.09
C PRO A 127 29.47 12.81 -39.49
N THR A 128 30.66 13.12 -38.97
CA THR A 128 31.91 12.45 -39.34
C THR A 128 32.57 11.86 -38.10
N THR A 129 32.89 10.57 -38.12
CA THR A 129 33.61 9.91 -37.03
C THR A 129 35.06 10.41 -36.97
N VAL A 130 35.47 10.88 -35.80
CA VAL A 130 36.82 11.33 -35.47
C VAL A 130 37.38 10.41 -34.40
N VAL A 131 38.67 10.08 -34.53
CA VAL A 131 39.40 9.27 -33.54
C VAL A 131 40.37 10.17 -32.78
N ALA A 132 40.32 10.14 -31.46
CA ALA A 132 41.26 10.81 -30.57
C ALA A 132 42.18 9.77 -29.94
N HIS A 133 43.50 10.01 -30.00
CA HIS A 133 44.51 9.15 -29.38
C HIS A 133 45.13 9.85 -28.18
N LEU A 134 45.19 9.16 -27.04
CA LEU A 134 46.10 9.51 -25.96
C LEU A 134 47.49 9.00 -26.33
N VAL A 135 48.41 9.91 -26.63
CA VAL A 135 49.76 9.58 -27.11
C VAL A 135 50.79 9.81 -26.03
N ASN A 136 51.80 8.94 -25.97
CA ASN A 136 53.01 9.24 -25.20
C ASN A 136 53.82 10.32 -25.94
N ILE A 137 54.18 11.38 -25.21
CA ILE A 137 54.98 12.50 -25.73
C ILE A 137 56.46 12.42 -25.33
N GLU A 138 56.82 11.54 -24.40
CA GLU A 138 58.21 11.32 -24.00
C GLU A 138 59.04 10.86 -25.20
N GLY A 139 60.24 11.44 -25.38
CA GLY A 139 61.13 11.15 -26.51
C GLY A 139 60.90 12.01 -27.75
N VAL A 140 59.83 12.82 -27.80
CA VAL A 140 59.62 13.80 -28.88
C VAL A 140 60.68 14.90 -28.84
N GLU A 141 61.07 15.32 -27.65
CA GLU A 141 62.14 16.30 -27.38
C GLU A 141 63.52 15.81 -27.84
N CYS A 142 63.71 14.51 -28.05
CA CYS A 142 64.96 13.93 -28.52
C CYS A 142 65.06 13.85 -30.06
N LEU A 143 63.97 14.12 -30.78
CA LEU A 143 63.93 14.07 -32.24
C LEU A 143 64.58 15.29 -32.88
N SER A 144 65.35 15.06 -33.94
CA SER A 144 65.89 16.12 -34.80
C SER A 144 64.77 16.86 -35.54
N TRP A 145 64.81 18.20 -35.51
CA TRP A 145 63.75 19.04 -36.07
C TRP A 145 64.19 19.84 -37.31
N PRO A 146 63.36 19.97 -38.37
CA PRO A 146 62.09 19.28 -38.60
C PRO A 146 62.29 17.82 -39.01
N VAL A 147 61.30 16.97 -38.76
CA VAL A 147 61.33 15.57 -39.19
C VAL A 147 61.20 15.49 -40.70
N THR A 148 62.15 14.83 -41.37
CA THR A 148 62.22 14.75 -42.85
C THR A 148 61.67 13.43 -43.42
N GLN A 149 61.50 12.41 -42.56
CA GLN A 149 60.88 11.13 -42.91
C GLN A 149 59.40 11.34 -43.27
N GLY A 150 58.78 10.38 -43.97
CA GLY A 150 57.36 10.48 -44.37
C GLY A 150 56.38 10.43 -43.19
N TYR A 151 56.69 9.63 -42.16
CA TYR A 151 55.83 9.40 -41.00
C TYR A 151 56.60 9.48 -39.68
N VAL A 152 55.89 9.68 -38.58
CA VAL A 152 56.41 9.59 -37.22
C VAL A 152 55.58 8.56 -36.45
N ALA A 153 56.26 7.56 -35.89
CA ALA A 153 55.67 6.55 -35.03
C ALA A 153 55.55 7.11 -33.61
N MET A 154 54.34 7.07 -33.07
CA MET A 154 54.04 7.45 -31.69
C MET A 154 53.27 6.32 -30.99
N SER A 155 53.52 6.12 -29.70
CA SER A 155 52.77 5.15 -28.90
C SER A 155 51.41 5.72 -28.53
N SER A 156 50.34 4.97 -28.82
CA SER A 156 48.97 5.29 -28.46
C SER A 156 48.61 4.48 -27.22
N LEU A 157 48.47 5.15 -26.07
CA LEU A 157 48.10 4.54 -24.79
C LEU A 157 46.61 4.15 -24.77
N TYR A 158 45.77 4.98 -25.39
CA TYR A 158 44.34 4.73 -25.52
C TYR A 158 43.77 5.46 -26.73
N SER A 159 42.64 5.00 -27.26
CA SER A 159 41.95 5.66 -28.37
C SER A 159 40.44 5.72 -28.12
N TRP A 160 39.84 6.88 -28.38
CA TRP A 160 38.40 7.09 -28.38
C TRP A 160 37.93 7.42 -29.79
N ASP A 161 36.75 6.99 -30.17
CA ASP A 161 36.04 7.45 -31.36
C ASP A 161 34.79 8.24 -30.96
N TYR A 162 34.54 9.36 -31.65
CA TYR A 162 33.36 10.19 -31.43
C TYR A 162 32.87 10.79 -32.76
N SER A 163 31.59 11.12 -32.83
CA SER A 163 31.00 11.72 -34.03
C SER A 163 31.03 13.24 -33.94
N CYS A 164 31.74 13.89 -34.86
CA CYS A 164 31.73 15.34 -35.02
C CYS A 164 30.51 15.74 -35.84
N LEU A 165 29.65 16.61 -35.28
CA LEU A 165 28.40 17.04 -35.89
C LEU A 165 28.59 18.29 -36.77
N PRO A 166 27.84 18.43 -37.87
CA PRO A 166 27.95 19.59 -38.75
C PRO A 166 27.59 20.90 -38.03
N PRO A 167 28.05 22.07 -38.53
CA PRO A 167 27.66 23.37 -38.01
C PRO A 167 26.14 23.54 -37.96
N LYS A 168 25.61 24.18 -36.90
CA LYS A 168 24.17 24.34 -36.60
C LYS A 168 23.43 23.07 -36.17
N SER A 169 24.15 22.05 -35.74
CA SER A 169 23.58 20.93 -34.99
C SER A 169 23.21 21.34 -33.56
N LEU A 170 22.44 20.51 -32.86
CA LEU A 170 21.91 20.83 -31.53
C LEU A 170 23.02 21.11 -30.50
N ASN A 171 23.16 22.38 -30.15
CA ASN A 171 24.01 22.86 -29.05
C ASN A 171 23.27 22.69 -27.72
N VAL A 172 24.01 22.35 -26.66
CA VAL A 172 23.47 22.20 -25.31
C VAL A 172 22.90 23.52 -24.79
N ALA A 173 23.61 24.64 -25.01
CA ALA A 173 23.15 25.97 -24.63
C ALA A 173 21.82 26.33 -25.32
N ASP A 174 21.72 26.06 -26.62
CA ASP A 174 20.50 26.30 -27.39
C ASP A 174 19.35 25.40 -26.92
N ALA A 175 19.62 24.15 -26.55
CA ALA A 175 18.62 23.24 -26.01
C ALA A 175 18.07 23.72 -24.65
N PHE A 176 18.92 24.20 -23.74
CA PHE A 176 18.47 24.83 -22.50
C PHE A 176 17.66 26.11 -22.75
N ALA A 177 18.05 26.93 -23.72
CA ALA A 177 17.29 28.11 -24.13
C ALA A 177 15.92 27.74 -24.72
N GLN A 178 15.85 26.66 -25.53
CA GLN A 178 14.60 26.11 -26.06
C GLN A 178 13.69 25.57 -24.96
N LEU A 179 14.24 24.90 -23.94
CA LEU A 179 13.49 24.49 -22.76
C LEU A 179 12.91 25.68 -21.99
N GLY A 180 13.68 26.77 -21.85
CA GLY A 180 13.21 28.00 -21.20
C GLY A 180 12.11 28.71 -21.99
N THR A 181 12.24 28.81 -23.32
CA THR A 181 11.24 29.45 -24.19
C THR A 181 9.97 28.63 -24.37
N SER A 182 10.06 27.31 -24.28
CA SER A 182 8.92 26.41 -24.41
C SER A 182 8.15 26.22 -23.10
N LEU A 183 8.56 26.85 -21.99
CA LEU A 183 7.96 26.72 -20.66
C LEU A 183 6.43 26.90 -20.69
N ASN A 184 5.69 25.88 -20.26
CA ASN A 184 4.23 25.95 -20.14
C ASN A 184 3.71 24.95 -19.10
N VAL A 185 2.40 24.92 -18.88
CA VAL A 185 1.72 23.86 -18.15
C VAL A 185 1.39 22.68 -19.08
N LEU A 186 1.15 21.50 -18.52
CA LEU A 186 0.82 20.27 -19.26
C LEU A 186 -0.58 20.34 -19.89
N ARG A 187 -0.66 20.98 -21.07
CA ARG A 187 -1.87 21.11 -21.90
C ARG A 187 -1.50 21.06 -23.39
N PRO A 188 -2.46 20.80 -24.29
CA PRO A 188 -2.22 20.89 -25.73
C PRO A 188 -1.72 22.28 -26.12
N GLY A 189 -0.70 22.34 -26.98
CA GLY A 189 -0.31 23.58 -27.64
C GLY A 189 -1.29 23.90 -28.77
N LEU A 190 -2.15 24.89 -28.58
CA LEU A 190 -3.08 25.34 -29.60
C LEU A 190 -2.35 26.24 -30.61
N THR A 191 -2.58 26.00 -31.90
CA THR A 191 -2.12 26.90 -32.96
C THR A 191 -3.10 28.06 -33.14
N GLN A 192 -2.67 29.13 -33.84
CA GLN A 192 -3.54 30.27 -34.13
C GLN A 192 -4.79 29.87 -34.94
N ASP A 193 -4.65 28.85 -35.80
CA ASP A 193 -5.75 28.32 -36.60
C ASP A 193 -6.77 27.57 -35.71
N ASP A 194 -6.29 26.82 -34.70
CA ASP A 194 -7.14 26.14 -33.72
C ASP A 194 -7.94 27.14 -32.89
N GLU A 195 -7.30 28.22 -32.42
CA GLU A 195 -7.98 29.28 -31.68
C GLU A 195 -9.07 29.95 -32.53
N THR A 196 -8.78 30.20 -33.80
CA THR A 196 -9.74 30.79 -34.75
C THR A 196 -10.93 29.86 -34.99
N ALA A 197 -10.68 28.55 -35.13
CA ALA A 197 -11.72 27.55 -35.27
C ALA A 197 -12.60 27.42 -34.01
N LEU A 198 -11.99 27.48 -32.82
CA LEU A 198 -12.71 27.47 -31.54
C LEU A 198 -13.57 28.71 -31.38
N GLN A 199 -13.09 29.88 -31.77
CA GLN A 199 -13.88 31.12 -31.75
C GLN A 199 -15.07 31.05 -32.73
N ALA A 200 -14.86 30.50 -33.94
CA ALA A 200 -15.92 30.32 -34.94
C ALA A 200 -17.05 29.39 -34.45
N ALA A 201 -16.74 28.43 -33.58
CA ALA A 201 -17.70 27.49 -32.99
C ALA A 201 -18.55 28.08 -31.84
N GLY A 202 -18.37 29.35 -31.47
CA GLY A 202 -19.18 30.06 -30.49
C GLY A 202 -19.15 29.43 -29.09
N ALA A 203 -20.31 29.18 -28.48
CA ALA A 203 -20.41 28.68 -27.11
C ALA A 203 -19.83 27.25 -26.94
N VAL A 204 -19.99 26.39 -27.95
CA VAL A 204 -19.42 25.03 -27.95
C VAL A 204 -17.90 25.10 -27.99
N GLY A 205 -17.35 25.98 -28.84
CA GLY A 205 -15.93 26.24 -28.92
C GLY A 205 -15.34 26.81 -27.63
N ALA A 206 -16.05 27.74 -26.98
CA ALA A 206 -15.63 28.28 -25.68
C ALA A 206 -15.59 27.20 -24.58
N ARG A 207 -16.59 26.31 -24.53
CA ARG A 207 -16.60 25.18 -23.57
C ARG A 207 -15.50 24.17 -23.86
N LEU A 208 -15.27 23.83 -25.14
CA LEU A 208 -14.19 22.94 -25.54
C LEU A 208 -12.82 23.55 -25.21
N HIS A 209 -12.63 24.84 -25.49
CA HIS A 209 -11.42 25.58 -25.13
C HIS A 209 -11.14 25.54 -23.62
N SER A 210 -12.17 25.71 -22.77
CA SER A 210 -12.04 25.53 -21.32
C SER A 210 -11.57 24.12 -20.97
N ARG A 211 -12.14 23.08 -21.58
CA ARG A 211 -11.75 21.68 -21.31
C ARG A 211 -10.31 21.39 -21.78
N LEU A 212 -9.89 21.91 -22.93
CA LEU A 212 -8.50 21.77 -23.39
C LEU A 212 -7.53 22.48 -22.44
N ASN A 213 -7.90 23.67 -21.94
CA ASN A 213 -7.12 24.39 -20.92
C ASN A 213 -7.06 23.67 -19.57
N ASP A 214 -8.05 22.84 -19.25
CA ASP A 214 -8.04 21.95 -18.09
C ASP A 214 -7.27 20.64 -18.34
N GLY A 215 -6.67 20.46 -19.52
CA GLY A 215 -5.83 19.31 -19.87
C GLY A 215 -6.61 18.07 -20.36
N PHE A 216 -7.87 18.23 -20.76
CA PHE A 216 -8.65 17.12 -21.33
C PHE A 216 -8.24 16.84 -22.78
N SER A 217 -8.15 15.56 -23.11
CA SER A 217 -8.01 15.04 -24.46
C SER A 217 -9.29 14.28 -24.86
N MET A 218 -9.57 14.20 -26.16
CA MET A 218 -10.67 13.37 -26.67
C MET A 218 -10.16 11.97 -27.03
N VAL A 219 -10.82 10.95 -26.52
CA VAL A 219 -10.48 9.55 -26.78
C VAL A 219 -11.65 8.80 -27.40
N ARG A 220 -11.32 7.82 -28.23
CA ARG A 220 -12.30 6.86 -28.75
C ARG A 220 -12.65 5.87 -27.64
N TYR A 221 -13.92 5.83 -27.26
CA TYR A 221 -14.42 4.97 -26.20
C TYR A 221 -15.43 3.95 -26.74
N ARG A 222 -15.39 2.73 -26.20
CA ARG A 222 -16.39 1.70 -26.47
C ARG A 222 -17.22 1.49 -25.20
N VAL A 223 -18.52 1.75 -25.29
CA VAL A 223 -19.45 1.50 -24.18
C VAL A 223 -19.65 0.00 -23.97
N GLN A 224 -20.24 -0.39 -22.84
CA GLN A 224 -20.49 -1.80 -22.51
C GLN A 224 -21.39 -2.52 -23.52
N THR A 225 -22.26 -1.80 -24.23
CA THR A 225 -23.10 -2.35 -25.31
C THR A 225 -22.31 -2.65 -26.58
N GLY A 226 -21.05 -2.23 -26.67
CA GLY A 226 -20.17 -2.43 -27.83
C GLY A 226 -20.14 -1.27 -28.82
N GLU A 227 -21.05 -0.28 -28.66
CA GLU A 227 -21.06 0.93 -29.49
C GLU A 227 -19.81 1.77 -29.27
N VAL A 228 -19.38 2.48 -30.32
CA VAL A 228 -18.20 3.33 -30.29
C VAL A 228 -18.66 4.78 -30.25
N SER A 229 -18.20 5.52 -29.24
CA SER A 229 -18.46 6.94 -29.05
C SER A 229 -17.15 7.69 -28.73
N SER A 230 -17.21 9.01 -28.67
CA SER A 230 -16.12 9.85 -28.19
C SER A 230 -16.34 10.19 -26.73
N ALA A 231 -15.24 10.32 -25.98
CA ALA A 231 -15.28 10.67 -24.57
C ALA A 231 -14.11 11.59 -24.22
N PHE A 232 -14.27 12.37 -23.16
CA PHE A 232 -13.19 13.10 -22.54
C PHE A 232 -12.39 12.20 -21.61
N PHE A 233 -11.09 12.41 -21.62
CA PHE A 233 -10.15 11.78 -20.71
C PHE A 233 -9.05 12.78 -20.36
N ARG A 234 -8.72 12.89 -19.07
CA ARG A 234 -7.53 13.61 -18.61
C ARG A 234 -6.62 12.69 -17.81
N SER A 235 -5.34 13.05 -17.79
CA SER A 235 -4.33 12.47 -16.90
C SER A 235 -4.58 12.88 -15.43
N PRO A 236 -4.01 12.17 -14.43
CA PRO A 236 -3.87 12.71 -13.07
C PRO A 236 -3.08 14.01 -13.03
N LEU A 237 -2.33 14.33 -14.07
CA LEU A 237 -1.45 15.49 -14.15
C LEU A 237 -2.20 16.61 -14.88
N THR A 238 -2.66 17.61 -14.14
CA THR A 238 -3.53 18.68 -14.64
C THR A 238 -2.79 20.01 -14.73
N PRO A 239 -3.08 20.84 -15.74
CA PRO A 239 -2.47 22.17 -15.85
C PRO A 239 -2.92 23.11 -14.72
N ASN A 240 -4.19 23.02 -14.31
CA ASN A 240 -4.79 23.84 -13.26
C ASN A 240 -5.11 22.99 -12.02
N THR A 241 -5.23 23.66 -10.87
CA THR A 241 -5.74 23.02 -9.64
C THR A 241 -7.20 22.63 -9.85
N VAL A 242 -7.51 21.36 -9.66
CA VAL A 242 -8.89 20.87 -9.74
C VAL A 242 -9.61 21.22 -8.44
N SER A 243 -10.51 22.20 -8.50
CA SER A 243 -11.39 22.49 -7.37
C SER A 243 -12.35 21.33 -7.16
N PHE A 244 -12.23 20.65 -6.02
CA PHE A 244 -13.19 19.63 -5.64
C PHE A 244 -14.48 20.31 -5.16
N PRO A 245 -15.67 19.84 -5.57
CA PRO A 245 -16.92 20.44 -5.13
C PRO A 245 -17.02 20.39 -3.60
N THR A 246 -17.07 21.56 -2.98
CA THR A 246 -17.46 21.73 -1.58
C THR A 246 -18.85 21.14 -1.38
N THR A 247 -19.17 20.79 -0.13
CA THR A 247 -20.36 20.07 0.39
C THR A 247 -21.75 20.42 -0.19
N GLU A 248 -21.85 21.48 -1.01
CA GLU A 248 -23.09 22.04 -1.58
C GLU A 248 -23.40 21.57 -3.02
N GLN A 249 -22.47 20.91 -3.73
CA GLN A 249 -22.69 20.36 -5.08
C GLN A 249 -22.91 18.83 -5.07
N PRO A 250 -23.60 18.25 -6.09
CA PRO A 250 -24.07 16.87 -6.07
C PRO A 250 -22.95 15.91 -5.68
N GLN A 251 -23.17 15.20 -4.56
CA GLN A 251 -22.19 14.39 -3.86
C GLN A 251 -21.51 13.42 -4.81
N TRP A 252 -20.25 13.70 -5.12
CA TRP A 252 -19.34 12.68 -5.64
C TRP A 252 -19.37 11.48 -4.68
N PRO A 253 -19.58 10.23 -5.15
CA PRO A 253 -19.65 9.10 -4.25
C PRO A 253 -18.27 8.91 -3.59
N ALA A 254 -18.22 9.03 -2.26
CA ALA A 254 -16.98 8.88 -1.49
C ALA A 254 -16.37 7.47 -1.63
N THR A 255 -17.20 6.47 -1.91
CA THR A 255 -16.82 5.11 -2.25
C THR A 255 -17.59 4.62 -3.46
N SER A 256 -16.89 3.93 -4.37
CA SER A 256 -17.52 3.34 -5.53
C SER A 256 -17.37 1.82 -5.56
N THR A 257 -18.45 1.13 -5.89
CA THR A 257 -18.44 -0.32 -6.14
C THR A 257 -18.00 -0.65 -7.57
N THR A 258 -18.13 0.30 -8.50
CA THR A 258 -17.84 0.13 -9.93
C THR A 258 -17.34 1.42 -10.54
N GLY A 259 -16.31 1.37 -11.40
CA GLY A 259 -15.79 2.57 -12.08
C GLY A 259 -16.85 3.40 -12.82
N GLN A 260 -17.94 2.79 -13.30
CA GLN A 260 -19.02 3.48 -14.01
C GLN A 260 -19.72 4.57 -13.19
N LYS A 261 -19.80 4.44 -11.86
CA LYS A 261 -20.39 5.45 -10.98
C LYS A 261 -19.57 6.76 -10.95
N LEU A 262 -18.35 6.74 -11.48
CA LEU A 262 -17.42 7.87 -11.55
C LEU A 262 -17.37 8.51 -12.94
N GLN A 263 -18.29 8.14 -13.85
CA GLN A 263 -18.42 8.79 -15.15
C GLN A 263 -19.20 10.09 -15.01
N ILE A 264 -18.70 11.17 -15.60
CA ILE A 264 -19.36 12.50 -15.54
C ILE A 264 -19.88 12.83 -16.93
N LEU A 265 -21.13 13.26 -17.05
CA LEU A 265 -21.65 13.81 -18.29
C LEU A 265 -21.40 15.32 -18.32
N ASP A 266 -20.66 15.81 -19.32
CA ASP A 266 -20.63 17.24 -19.61
C ASP A 266 -21.94 17.65 -20.27
N GLN A 267 -22.81 18.34 -19.54
CA GLN A 267 -24.14 18.71 -20.05
C GLN A 267 -24.11 19.68 -21.25
N GLN A 268 -23.04 20.45 -21.43
CA GLN A 268 -22.94 21.42 -22.53
C GLN A 268 -22.46 20.78 -23.82
N LEU A 269 -21.53 19.83 -23.72
CA LEU A 269 -20.97 19.12 -24.89
C LEU A 269 -21.63 17.76 -25.14
N ASN A 270 -22.43 17.27 -24.18
CA ASN A 270 -23.07 15.95 -24.18
C ASN A 270 -22.07 14.79 -24.40
N LEU A 271 -20.84 14.97 -23.90
CA LEU A 271 -19.77 13.97 -23.94
C LEU A 271 -19.50 13.45 -22.53
N MET A 272 -19.22 12.14 -22.45
CA MET A 272 -18.86 11.49 -21.20
C MET A 272 -17.39 11.77 -20.88
N ASP A 273 -17.10 12.16 -19.64
CA ASP A 273 -15.78 12.19 -19.04
C ASP A 273 -15.53 10.87 -18.30
N LEU A 274 -14.50 10.15 -18.74
CA LEU A 274 -14.13 8.82 -18.26
C LEU A 274 -12.94 8.83 -17.32
N THR A 275 -12.37 10.00 -17.04
CA THR A 275 -11.13 10.19 -16.28
C THR A 275 -11.10 9.36 -15.00
N TYR A 276 -12.07 9.56 -14.12
CA TYR A 276 -12.11 8.89 -12.82
C TYR A 276 -12.56 7.44 -12.90
N SER A 277 -13.42 7.11 -13.87
CA SER A 277 -13.78 5.71 -14.16
C SER A 277 -12.57 4.91 -14.61
N ALA A 278 -11.69 5.51 -15.41
CA ALA A 278 -10.46 4.90 -15.88
C ALA A 278 -9.44 4.75 -14.73
N ALA A 279 -9.29 5.79 -13.89
CA ALA A 279 -8.44 5.75 -12.70
C ALA A 279 -8.84 4.61 -11.74
N TRP A 280 -10.14 4.47 -11.45
CA TRP A 280 -10.65 3.42 -10.57
C TRP A 280 -10.41 2.01 -11.12
N ASN A 281 -10.66 1.82 -12.43
CA ASN A 281 -10.38 0.55 -13.07
C ASN A 281 -8.89 0.24 -13.08
N LEU A 282 -8.04 1.23 -13.35
CA LEU A 282 -6.58 1.09 -13.32
C LEU A 282 -6.09 0.70 -11.93
N GLY A 283 -6.53 1.38 -10.88
CA GLY A 283 -6.16 1.06 -9.51
C GLY A 283 -6.57 -0.35 -9.10
N LYS A 284 -7.76 -0.79 -9.52
CA LYS A 284 -8.19 -2.18 -9.34
C LYS A 284 -7.29 -3.17 -10.09
N THR A 285 -6.89 -2.87 -11.32
CA THR A 285 -5.98 -3.74 -12.08
C THR A 285 -4.56 -3.78 -11.53
N LEU A 286 -4.04 -2.65 -11.05
CA LEU A 286 -2.72 -2.57 -10.40
C LEU A 286 -2.71 -3.37 -9.10
N ALA A 287 -3.77 -3.25 -8.31
CA ALA A 287 -3.95 -4.05 -7.10
C ALA A 287 -4.11 -5.55 -7.38
N LEU A 288 -4.73 -5.94 -8.50
CA LEU A 288 -4.82 -7.35 -8.92
C LEU A 288 -3.48 -7.89 -9.43
N ALA A 289 -2.66 -7.05 -10.05
CA ALA A 289 -1.33 -7.42 -10.52
C ALA A 289 -0.36 -7.64 -9.35
N ASP A 290 -0.53 -6.93 -8.23
CA ASP A 290 0.25 -7.13 -7.01
C ASP A 290 -0.37 -8.21 -6.10
N GLN A 291 0.14 -9.44 -6.23
CA GLN A 291 -0.30 -10.57 -5.40
C GLN A 291 -0.05 -10.34 -3.90
N THR A 292 1.05 -9.66 -3.54
CA THR A 292 1.41 -9.46 -2.13
C THR A 292 0.42 -8.51 -1.46
N PHE A 293 0.08 -7.42 -2.14
CA PHE A 293 -0.95 -6.49 -1.71
C PHE A 293 -2.33 -7.15 -1.60
N ALA A 294 -2.78 -7.89 -2.62
CA ALA A 294 -4.11 -8.49 -2.63
C ALA A 294 -4.35 -9.47 -1.47
N VAL A 295 -3.33 -10.29 -1.14
CA VAL A 295 -3.37 -11.22 0.00
C VAL A 295 -3.36 -10.47 1.32
N ALA A 296 -2.47 -9.48 1.48
CA ALA A 296 -2.39 -8.66 2.68
C ALA A 296 -3.70 -7.91 2.94
N LEU A 297 -4.30 -7.28 1.92
CA LEU A 297 -5.58 -6.58 2.03
C LEU A 297 -6.72 -7.51 2.47
N SER A 298 -6.78 -8.74 1.93
CA SER A 298 -7.78 -9.73 2.35
C SER A 298 -7.65 -10.07 3.84
N ARG A 299 -6.42 -10.28 4.33
CA ARG A 299 -6.15 -10.57 5.75
C ARG A 299 -6.46 -9.38 6.65
N VAL A 300 -6.05 -8.17 6.26
CA VAL A 300 -6.35 -6.93 7.00
C VAL A 300 -7.86 -6.74 7.14
N ARG A 301 -8.64 -6.96 6.07
CA ARG A 301 -10.11 -6.90 6.14
C ARG A 301 -10.68 -7.88 7.16
N THR A 302 -10.22 -9.13 7.15
CA THR A 302 -10.67 -10.15 8.13
C THR A 302 -10.28 -9.76 9.55
N GLN A 303 -9.04 -9.31 9.78
CA GLN A 303 -8.58 -8.85 11.09
C GLN A 303 -9.44 -7.69 11.62
N ILE A 304 -9.72 -6.68 10.78
CA ILE A 304 -10.58 -5.54 11.14
C ILE A 304 -11.97 -6.03 11.51
N LEU A 305 -12.57 -6.90 10.70
CA LEU A 305 -13.91 -7.43 10.95
C LEU A 305 -13.98 -8.19 12.27
N ASP A 306 -13.04 -9.12 12.51
CA ASP A 306 -13.07 -9.99 13.69
C ASP A 306 -12.94 -9.18 14.99
N VAL A 307 -12.01 -8.22 15.01
CA VAL A 307 -11.83 -7.32 16.15
C VAL A 307 -13.05 -6.43 16.35
N ALA A 308 -13.55 -5.79 15.28
CA ALA A 308 -14.71 -4.91 15.35
C ALA A 308 -15.97 -5.65 15.79
N MET A 309 -16.24 -6.84 15.25
CA MET A 309 -17.40 -7.66 15.61
C MET A 309 -17.35 -8.09 17.07
N LYS A 310 -16.19 -8.50 17.58
CA LYS A 310 -16.03 -8.86 18.99
C LYS A 310 -16.34 -7.67 19.91
N MET A 311 -15.80 -6.50 19.61
CA MET A 311 -16.04 -5.27 20.39
C MET A 311 -17.49 -4.79 20.28
N ALA A 312 -18.08 -4.84 19.09
CA ALA A 312 -19.46 -4.44 18.85
C ALA A 312 -20.45 -5.37 19.55
N GLN A 313 -20.27 -6.69 19.45
CA GLN A 313 -21.11 -7.67 20.13
C GLN A 313 -21.05 -7.51 21.65
N GLU A 314 -19.84 -7.31 22.21
CA GLU A 314 -19.67 -7.03 23.65
C GLU A 314 -20.46 -5.78 24.07
N ALA A 315 -20.30 -4.68 23.34
CA ALA A 315 -20.97 -3.43 23.67
C ALA A 315 -22.49 -3.51 23.51
N VAL A 316 -22.98 -4.18 22.48
CA VAL A 316 -24.42 -4.42 22.26
C VAL A 316 -25.00 -5.25 23.41
N VAL A 317 -24.29 -6.30 23.87
CA VAL A 317 -24.71 -7.10 25.02
C VAL A 317 -24.74 -6.29 26.31
N LYS A 318 -23.71 -5.46 26.57
CA LYS A 318 -23.64 -4.59 27.76
C LYS A 318 -24.76 -3.56 27.77
N THR A 319 -25.00 -2.90 26.64
CA THR A 319 -26.05 -1.88 26.49
C THR A 319 -27.46 -2.48 26.55
N TRP A 320 -27.68 -3.63 25.90
CA TRP A 320 -28.94 -4.36 25.98
C TRP A 320 -29.27 -4.80 27.42
N ALA A 321 -28.27 -5.28 28.15
CA ALA A 321 -28.44 -5.63 29.56
C ALA A 321 -28.75 -4.40 30.43
N ALA A 322 -28.11 -3.27 30.15
CA ALA A 322 -28.38 -2.00 30.84
C ALA A 322 -29.81 -1.48 30.58
N ASP A 323 -30.30 -1.56 29.34
CA ASP A 323 -31.67 -1.16 28.97
C ASP A 323 -32.73 -1.98 29.72
N LEU A 324 -32.47 -3.28 29.91
CA LEU A 324 -33.33 -4.19 30.68
C LEU A 324 -33.10 -4.10 32.20
N GLY A 325 -32.13 -3.31 32.66
CA GLY A 325 -31.77 -3.21 34.09
C GLY A 325 -31.21 -4.51 34.68
N ILE A 326 -30.67 -5.40 33.85
CA ILE A 326 -30.10 -6.70 34.26
C ILE A 326 -28.56 -6.64 34.27
N PRO A 327 -27.89 -7.46 35.10
CA PRO A 327 -26.44 -7.58 35.02
C PRO A 327 -26.02 -8.11 33.64
N SER A 328 -25.01 -7.50 33.02
CA SER A 328 -24.49 -7.95 31.73
C SER A 328 -24.10 -9.44 31.77
N PRO A 329 -24.58 -10.26 30.82
CA PRO A 329 -24.20 -11.67 30.72
C PRO A 329 -22.75 -11.86 30.25
N TYR A 330 -22.17 -10.83 29.62
CA TYR A 330 -20.75 -10.80 29.24
C TYR A 330 -19.97 -9.90 30.21
N ARG A 331 -18.89 -10.42 30.80
CA ARG A 331 -17.99 -9.70 31.71
C ARG A 331 -16.55 -10.03 31.41
N THR A 332 -15.67 -9.02 31.35
CA THR A 332 -14.23 -9.24 31.24
C THR A 332 -13.65 -9.73 32.58
N ARG A 333 -12.39 -10.19 32.56
CA ARG A 333 -11.69 -10.58 33.79
C ARG A 333 -11.59 -9.39 34.76
N GLU A 334 -11.30 -8.18 34.27
CA GLU A 334 -11.28 -6.99 35.14
C GLU A 334 -12.66 -6.67 35.70
N ASP A 335 -13.72 -6.75 34.87
CA ASP A 335 -15.10 -6.51 35.29
C ASP A 335 -15.51 -7.49 36.41
N VAL A 336 -15.15 -8.78 36.27
CA VAL A 336 -15.42 -9.79 37.29
C VAL A 336 -14.67 -9.46 38.58
N VAL A 337 -13.36 -9.19 38.52
CA VAL A 337 -12.53 -8.88 39.69
C VAL A 337 -13.02 -7.61 40.39
N GLY A 338 -13.33 -6.55 39.64
CA GLY A 338 -13.91 -5.33 40.18
C GLY A 338 -15.29 -5.54 40.81
N SER A 339 -16.10 -6.45 40.26
CA SER A 339 -17.43 -6.75 40.79
C SER A 339 -17.44 -7.58 42.08
N ILE A 340 -16.33 -8.20 42.46
CA ILE A 340 -16.24 -9.03 43.68
C ILE A 340 -16.55 -8.19 44.93
N ALA A 341 -15.97 -6.98 45.03
CA ALA A 341 -16.17 -6.10 46.19
C ALA A 341 -17.64 -5.71 46.37
N ASP A 342 -18.34 -5.40 45.27
CA ASP A 342 -19.76 -5.06 45.30
C ASP A 342 -20.65 -6.28 45.54
N THR A 343 -20.25 -7.45 45.05
CA THR A 343 -20.95 -8.71 45.31
C THR A 343 -20.89 -9.05 46.80
N ILE A 344 -19.73 -8.89 47.44
CA ILE A 344 -19.55 -9.08 48.88
C ILE A 344 -20.41 -8.08 49.68
N LYS A 345 -20.43 -6.79 49.28
CA LYS A 345 -21.31 -5.78 49.90
C LYS A 345 -22.80 -6.11 49.75
N LYS A 346 -23.23 -6.61 48.59
CA LYS A 346 -24.62 -7.03 48.33
C LYS A 346 -24.99 -8.25 49.15
N VAL A 347 -24.12 -9.26 49.23
CA VAL A 347 -24.31 -10.46 50.05
C VAL A 347 -24.39 -10.11 51.54
N GLY A 348 -23.55 -9.19 52.01
CA GLY A 348 -23.61 -8.69 53.39
C GLY A 348 -24.88 -7.90 53.74
N LYS A 349 -25.62 -7.38 52.74
CA LYS A 349 -26.90 -6.67 52.93
C LYS A 349 -28.13 -7.59 52.87
N LEU A 350 -28.00 -8.81 52.37
CA LEU A 350 -29.09 -9.80 52.28
C LEU A 350 -29.77 -10.14 53.62
N PRO A 351 -29.07 -10.21 54.78
CA PRO A 351 -29.72 -10.57 56.04
C PRO A 351 -30.72 -9.52 56.56
N GLY A 352 -30.59 -8.25 56.13
CA GLY A 352 -31.37 -7.12 56.64
C GLY A 352 -32.51 -6.64 55.73
N SER A 353 -32.56 -7.09 54.47
CA SER A 353 -33.56 -6.63 53.50
C SER A 353 -34.89 -7.37 53.66
N LYS A 354 -35.81 -6.86 54.49
CA LYS A 354 -37.20 -7.35 54.60
C LYS A 354 -38.09 -6.99 53.40
N LEU A 355 -37.50 -6.62 52.25
CA LEU A 355 -38.21 -6.17 51.04
C LEU A 355 -39.23 -7.20 50.52
N LEU A 356 -38.96 -8.50 50.69
CA LEU A 356 -39.84 -9.59 50.22
C LEU A 356 -40.95 -9.99 51.21
N GLN A 357 -40.88 -9.54 52.46
CA GLN A 357 -41.89 -9.84 53.50
C GLN A 357 -43.01 -8.80 53.55
N GLN A 358 -42.82 -7.63 52.92
CA GLN A 358 -43.77 -6.52 52.93
C GLN A 358 -44.67 -6.46 51.68
N ASP A 359 -44.40 -7.29 50.66
CA ASP A 359 -45.16 -7.33 49.40
C ASP A 359 -46.05 -8.60 49.35
N PRO A 360 -47.39 -8.46 49.24
CA PRO A 360 -48.36 -9.58 49.18
C PRO A 360 -48.10 -10.60 48.05
N SER A 361 -47.30 -10.21 47.05
CA SER A 361 -46.99 -10.95 45.83
C SER A 361 -45.58 -11.56 45.84
N GLY A 362 -44.79 -11.35 46.91
CA GLY A 362 -43.35 -11.63 46.96
C GLY A 362 -42.95 -13.09 46.71
N MET A 363 -43.81 -14.06 47.01
CA MET A 363 -43.53 -15.49 46.76
C MET A 363 -43.65 -15.89 45.28
N VAL A 364 -44.53 -15.25 44.51
CA VAL A 364 -44.74 -15.53 43.07
C VAL A 364 -43.60 -14.95 42.23
N HIS A 365 -43.11 -13.77 42.61
CA HIS A 365 -41.96 -13.12 41.96
C HIS A 365 -40.63 -13.86 42.16
N ARG A 366 -40.50 -14.77 43.14
CA ARG A 366 -39.28 -15.58 43.36
C ARG A 366 -39.03 -16.61 42.25
N TRP A 367 -40.09 -17.13 41.64
CA TRP A 367 -40.03 -18.22 40.65
C TRP A 367 -40.24 -17.74 39.21
N PHE A 368 -40.75 -16.52 39.03
CA PHE A 368 -40.97 -15.91 37.74
C PHE A 368 -39.65 -15.46 37.10
N ARG A 369 -39.25 -16.10 35.99
CA ARG A 369 -38.18 -15.59 35.12
C ARG A 369 -38.81 -14.82 33.96
N PRO A 370 -38.63 -13.50 33.85
CA PRO A 370 -39.13 -12.76 32.70
C PRO A 370 -38.44 -13.25 31.42
N GLU A 371 -39.22 -13.51 30.37
CA GLU A 371 -38.68 -13.80 29.05
C GLU A 371 -37.96 -12.56 28.50
N HIS A 372 -36.69 -12.74 28.11
CA HIS A 372 -35.91 -11.68 27.51
C HIS A 372 -36.21 -11.57 26.01
N PRO A 373 -36.24 -10.36 25.44
CA PRO A 373 -36.35 -10.19 24.01
C PRO A 373 -35.15 -10.84 23.29
N LYS A 374 -35.37 -11.41 22.11
CA LYS A 374 -34.30 -12.03 21.31
C LYS A 374 -33.29 -10.95 20.90
N LEU A 375 -32.01 -11.23 21.11
CA LEU A 375 -30.89 -10.35 20.74
C LEU A 375 -30.21 -10.91 19.49
N ASP A 376 -30.17 -10.12 18.42
CA ASP A 376 -29.46 -10.45 17.18
C ASP A 376 -28.07 -9.82 17.18
N LEU A 377 -27.04 -10.66 17.15
CA LEU A 377 -25.63 -10.27 17.20
C LEU A 377 -24.92 -10.42 15.84
N THR A 378 -25.68 -10.67 14.77
CA THR A 378 -25.13 -10.76 13.41
C THR A 378 -24.72 -9.39 12.88
N TYR A 379 -23.82 -9.35 11.90
CA TYR A 379 -23.29 -8.11 11.31
C TYR A 379 -24.40 -7.15 10.80
N LYS A 380 -25.47 -7.70 10.20
CA LYS A 380 -26.65 -6.94 9.72
C LYS A 380 -27.83 -6.98 10.69
N GLY A 381 -27.61 -7.42 11.93
CA GLY A 381 -28.63 -7.44 12.97
C GLY A 381 -29.03 -6.03 13.37
N SER A 382 -30.30 -5.82 13.74
CA SER A 382 -30.85 -4.48 14.04
C SER A 382 -30.13 -3.74 15.17
N GLU A 383 -29.44 -4.47 16.05
CA GLU A 383 -28.72 -3.93 17.20
C GLU A 383 -27.25 -3.63 16.91
N VAL A 384 -26.60 -4.40 16.02
CA VAL A 384 -25.17 -4.26 15.68
C VAL A 384 -24.97 -3.26 14.53
N ASP A 385 -25.83 -3.31 13.51
CA ASP A 385 -25.77 -2.46 12.33
C ASP A 385 -25.61 -0.94 12.60
N PRO A 386 -26.26 -0.33 13.62
CA PRO A 386 -26.10 1.10 13.90
C PRO A 386 -24.82 1.48 14.63
N VAL A 387 -24.10 0.52 15.23
CA VAL A 387 -22.90 0.81 16.05
C VAL A 387 -21.62 0.28 15.40
N ILE A 388 -21.73 -0.67 14.46
CA ILE A 388 -20.58 -1.37 13.87
C ILE A 388 -19.58 -0.42 13.20
N ASP A 389 -20.03 0.67 12.56
CA ASP A 389 -19.16 1.63 11.87
C ASP A 389 -18.12 2.27 12.81
N GLN A 390 -18.51 2.57 14.05
CA GLN A 390 -17.60 3.11 15.07
C GLN A 390 -16.54 2.07 15.46
N TYR A 391 -16.94 0.81 15.63
CA TYR A 391 -16.03 -0.27 16.01
C TYR A 391 -15.12 -0.68 14.86
N LEU A 392 -15.59 -0.64 13.61
CA LEU A 392 -14.76 -0.83 12.43
C LEU A 392 -13.68 0.25 12.33
N ALA A 393 -14.03 1.52 12.54
CA ALA A 393 -13.05 2.60 12.55
C ALA A 393 -12.02 2.44 13.69
N GLY A 394 -12.47 2.05 14.89
CA GLY A 394 -11.58 1.77 16.03
C GLY A 394 -10.65 0.57 15.80
N ALA A 395 -11.17 -0.52 15.24
CA ALA A 395 -10.39 -1.70 14.91
C ALA A 395 -9.38 -1.43 13.78
N ALA A 396 -9.77 -0.67 12.77
CA ALA A 396 -8.85 -0.24 11.71
C ALA A 396 -7.72 0.65 12.26
N ALA A 397 -8.03 1.57 13.18
CA ALA A 397 -7.01 2.39 13.84
C ALA A 397 -6.03 1.56 14.68
N LEU A 398 -6.51 0.52 15.38
CA LEU A 398 -5.66 -0.40 16.13
C LEU A 398 -4.77 -1.25 15.21
N ILE A 399 -5.31 -1.79 14.12
CA ILE A 399 -4.54 -2.62 13.18
C ILE A 399 -3.50 -1.77 12.44
N ALA A 400 -3.80 -0.49 12.22
CA ALA A 400 -2.92 0.48 11.61
C ALA A 400 -1.89 1.08 12.58
N SER A 401 -1.92 0.75 13.86
CA SER A 401 -1.05 1.36 14.87
C SER A 401 0.30 0.66 15.01
N THR A 402 1.17 1.26 15.81
CA THR A 402 2.45 0.68 16.26
C THR A 402 2.29 -0.17 17.53
N THR A 403 3.25 -1.07 17.78
CA THR A 403 3.42 -1.79 19.05
C THR A 403 4.39 -1.12 20.02
N ASP A 404 5.13 -0.11 19.55
CA ASP A 404 6.19 0.55 20.33
C ASP A 404 5.66 1.50 21.41
N ASP A 405 4.35 1.70 21.47
CA ASP A 405 3.72 2.64 22.40
C ASP A 405 3.56 2.00 23.78
N ASP A 406 4.24 2.55 24.81
CA ASP A 406 4.29 2.07 26.20
C ASP A 406 2.94 2.19 26.97
N GLY A 407 1.82 2.29 26.25
CA GLY A 407 0.46 2.36 26.82
C GLY A 407 0.13 3.69 27.52
N SER A 408 1.02 4.69 27.45
CA SER A 408 0.84 6.03 28.04
C SER A 408 0.44 7.13 27.04
N SER A 409 0.47 6.86 25.73
CA SER A 409 0.22 7.87 24.69
C SER A 409 -1.17 7.70 24.06
N GLN A 410 -1.87 8.83 23.91
CA GLN A 410 -3.05 9.14 23.07
C GLN A 410 -4.00 7.99 22.65
N THR A 411 -5.31 8.18 22.91
CA THR A 411 -6.38 7.38 22.31
C THR A 411 -6.96 8.17 21.12
N PRO A 412 -6.87 7.68 19.85
CA PRO A 412 -6.38 6.39 19.38
C PRO A 412 -4.84 6.27 19.29
N PRO A 413 -4.29 5.04 19.30
CA PRO A 413 -2.84 4.77 19.30
C PRO A 413 -2.14 5.33 18.06
N ALA A 414 -0.84 5.63 18.18
CA ALA A 414 -0.06 6.22 17.10
C ALA A 414 0.01 5.30 15.87
N PRO A 415 -0.17 5.82 14.64
CA PRO A 415 -0.12 5.03 13.42
C PRO A 415 1.29 4.51 13.11
N TYR A 416 1.36 3.37 12.41
CA TYR A 416 2.60 2.88 11.82
C TYR A 416 3.14 3.89 10.79
N ASN A 417 4.45 4.16 10.82
CA ASN A 417 5.09 5.21 10.01
C ASN A 417 6.46 4.81 9.42
N GLU A 418 6.71 3.51 9.23
CA GLU A 418 7.97 2.94 8.71
C GLU A 418 9.19 3.07 9.62
N PHE A 419 9.20 4.05 10.53
CA PHE A 419 10.24 4.22 11.56
C PHE A 419 9.94 3.46 12.86
N ASN A 420 8.73 2.91 12.99
CA ASN A 420 8.25 2.18 14.15
C ASN A 420 7.83 0.74 13.79
N VAL A 421 7.59 -0.11 14.79
CA VAL A 421 7.20 -1.52 14.58
C VAL A 421 5.68 -1.62 14.35
N PRO A 422 5.22 -2.21 13.23
CA PRO A 422 3.79 -2.30 12.94
C PRO A 422 3.07 -3.31 13.83
N TYR A 423 1.85 -2.99 14.27
CA TYR A 423 0.95 -3.96 14.93
C TYR A 423 0.59 -5.14 14.01
N SER A 424 0.32 -4.85 12.74
CA SER A 424 0.08 -5.87 11.72
C SER A 424 1.06 -5.71 10.55
N PRO A 425 1.89 -6.73 10.24
CA PRO A 425 2.80 -6.66 9.10
C PRO A 425 2.04 -6.59 7.77
N ASP A 426 0.84 -7.17 7.69
CA ASP A 426 -0.01 -7.07 6.50
C ASP A 426 -0.47 -5.61 6.28
N TRP A 427 -0.69 -4.83 7.36
CA TRP A 427 -1.03 -3.40 7.23
C TRP A 427 0.12 -2.60 6.62
N ALA A 428 1.38 -2.88 7.00
CA ALA A 428 2.53 -2.21 6.42
C ALA A 428 2.61 -2.38 4.90
N VAL A 429 2.28 -3.57 4.39
CA VAL A 429 2.20 -3.84 2.94
C VAL A 429 1.07 -3.05 2.28
N VAL A 430 -0.11 -2.99 2.90
CA VAL A 430 -1.26 -2.21 2.40
C VAL A 430 -0.93 -0.72 2.37
N LEU A 431 -0.33 -0.18 3.43
CA LEU A 431 0.06 1.22 3.53
C LEU A 431 1.09 1.57 2.46
N LYS A 432 2.14 0.75 2.30
CA LYS A 432 3.16 0.92 1.26
C LYS A 432 2.53 1.01 -0.12
N TRP A 433 1.66 0.07 -0.48
CA TRP A 433 0.99 0.08 -1.79
C TRP A 433 0.17 1.35 -2.02
N VAL A 434 -0.53 1.84 -0.99
CA VAL A 434 -1.30 3.09 -1.08
C VAL A 434 -0.37 4.29 -1.26
N MET A 435 0.75 4.36 -0.53
CA MET A 435 1.74 5.44 -0.70
C MET A 435 2.35 5.38 -2.10
N ASP A 436 2.70 4.21 -2.60
CA ASP A 436 3.17 4.02 -3.98
C ASP A 436 2.17 4.62 -5.01
N GLN A 437 0.86 4.51 -4.76
CA GLN A 437 -0.17 5.12 -5.62
C GLN A 437 -0.18 6.65 -5.54
N TYR A 438 0.02 7.24 -4.36
CA TYR A 438 0.17 8.69 -4.21
C TYR A 438 1.42 9.21 -4.94
N PHE A 439 2.49 8.42 -4.98
CA PHE A 439 3.72 8.73 -5.72
C PHE A 439 3.65 8.34 -7.21
N LEU A 440 2.49 7.87 -7.70
CA LEU A 440 2.25 7.42 -9.08
C LEU A 440 3.22 6.31 -9.55
N VAL A 441 3.64 5.43 -8.63
CA VAL A 441 4.55 4.33 -8.91
C VAL A 441 3.79 3.24 -9.69
N ASN A 442 4.45 2.67 -10.70
CA ASN A 442 3.87 1.64 -11.60
C ASN A 442 2.63 2.09 -12.40
N VAL A 443 2.30 3.38 -12.43
CA VAL A 443 1.28 3.93 -13.32
C VAL A 443 1.84 3.96 -14.76
N PRO A 444 1.17 3.31 -15.74
CA PRO A 444 1.66 3.30 -17.11
C PRO A 444 1.73 4.71 -17.71
N SER A 445 2.76 4.99 -18.52
CA SER A 445 3.03 6.33 -19.06
C SER A 445 1.88 6.92 -19.89
N HIS A 446 1.07 6.09 -20.56
CA HIS A 446 -0.10 6.54 -21.34
C HIS A 446 -1.28 7.04 -20.48
N TYR A 447 -1.29 6.75 -19.17
CA TYR A 447 -2.22 7.40 -18.24
C TYR A 447 -1.68 8.75 -17.74
N LEU A 448 -0.34 8.89 -17.62
CA LEU A 448 0.32 10.13 -17.18
C LEU A 448 0.36 11.19 -18.29
N ILE A 449 0.56 10.76 -19.54
CA ILE A 449 0.55 11.62 -20.72
C ILE A 449 -0.61 11.14 -21.60
N SER A 450 -1.76 11.82 -21.49
CA SER A 450 -2.99 11.43 -22.21
C SER A 450 -2.88 11.60 -23.72
N ASP A 451 -2.12 12.60 -24.18
CA ASP A 451 -1.84 12.86 -25.58
C ASP A 451 -0.38 13.33 -25.73
N ALA A 452 0.30 12.83 -26.76
CA ALA A 452 1.66 13.22 -27.10
C ALA A 452 1.78 14.72 -27.42
N SER A 453 0.69 15.36 -27.83
CA SER A 453 0.64 16.82 -28.07
C SER A 453 0.86 17.65 -26.79
N HIS A 454 0.62 17.09 -25.60
CA HIS A 454 0.80 17.78 -24.33
C HIS A 454 2.29 17.97 -23.98
N LEU A 455 3.17 17.11 -24.50
CA LEU A 455 4.60 17.10 -24.24
C LEU A 455 5.41 17.00 -25.55
N PRO A 456 5.51 18.11 -26.31
CA PRO A 456 6.31 18.16 -27.54
C PRO A 456 7.81 18.00 -27.25
N THR A 457 8.60 17.74 -28.28
CA THR A 457 10.07 17.65 -28.17
C THR A 457 10.67 18.99 -27.75
N GLU A 458 11.75 18.96 -26.97
CA GLU A 458 12.42 20.13 -26.41
C GLU A 458 11.47 21.02 -25.59
N SER A 459 10.74 20.40 -24.65
CA SER A 459 9.78 21.12 -23.81
C SER A 459 9.83 20.79 -22.32
N LEU A 460 9.61 21.82 -21.50
CA LEU A 460 9.42 21.74 -20.06
C LEU A 460 7.94 22.04 -19.72
N ARG A 461 7.27 21.10 -19.06
CA ARG A 461 5.84 21.19 -18.72
C ARG A 461 5.62 21.00 -17.23
N PHE A 462 5.00 21.96 -16.57
CA PHE A 462 4.58 21.83 -15.17
C PHE A 462 3.13 21.33 -15.05
N PHE A 463 2.81 20.67 -13.95
CA PHE A 463 1.47 20.18 -13.67
C PHE A 463 1.17 20.11 -12.17
N ASN A 464 -0.10 20.22 -11.85
CA ASN A 464 -0.67 19.83 -10.56
C ASN A 464 -1.10 18.37 -10.61
N ILE A 465 -1.17 17.71 -9.45
CA ILE A 465 -1.72 16.36 -9.34
C ILE A 465 -3.18 16.48 -8.92
N ASP A 466 -4.07 15.90 -9.70
CA ASP A 466 -5.49 15.79 -9.38
C ASP A 466 -5.70 14.78 -8.24
N PRO A 467 -6.03 15.25 -7.03
CA PRO A 467 -6.20 14.35 -5.89
C PRO A 467 -7.36 13.40 -6.09
N ALA A 468 -8.41 13.82 -6.79
CA ALA A 468 -9.58 13.00 -7.02
C ALA A 468 -9.30 11.82 -7.94
N TRP A 469 -8.35 11.98 -8.86
CA TRP A 469 -7.86 10.89 -9.69
C TRP A 469 -7.14 9.85 -8.85
N VAL A 470 -6.24 10.29 -7.97
CA VAL A 470 -5.51 9.41 -7.03
C VAL A 470 -6.49 8.73 -6.08
N TRP A 471 -7.48 9.44 -5.53
CA TRP A 471 -8.51 8.86 -4.69
C TRP A 471 -9.32 7.78 -5.41
N ALA A 472 -9.71 8.01 -6.67
CA ALA A 472 -10.41 7.03 -7.47
C ALA A 472 -9.56 5.78 -7.71
N MET A 473 -8.26 5.95 -8.00
CA MET A 473 -7.30 4.85 -8.16
C MET A 473 -7.14 4.04 -6.87
N VAL A 474 -6.91 4.71 -5.74
CA VAL A 474 -6.78 4.05 -4.43
C VAL A 474 -8.10 3.36 -4.03
N ASP A 475 -9.26 3.99 -4.26
CA ASP A 475 -10.57 3.38 -4.01
C ASP A 475 -10.79 2.12 -4.85
N GLY A 476 -10.34 2.14 -6.12
CA GLY A 476 -10.38 0.99 -7.01
C GLY A 476 -9.53 -0.17 -6.51
N GLY A 477 -8.31 0.09 -6.05
CA GLY A 477 -7.44 -0.93 -5.46
C GLY A 477 -7.98 -1.51 -4.15
N LEU A 478 -8.44 -0.63 -3.25
CA LEU A 478 -9.06 -1.03 -1.99
C LEU A 478 -10.45 -1.69 -2.17
N SER A 479 -10.97 -1.77 -3.39
CA SER A 479 -12.22 -2.50 -3.68
C SER A 479 -12.08 -4.02 -3.73
N LEU A 480 -10.86 -4.53 -3.77
CA LEU A 480 -10.59 -5.96 -3.79
C LEU A 480 -10.90 -6.63 -2.45
N ALA A 481 -11.13 -7.94 -2.50
CA ALA A 481 -11.41 -8.80 -1.34
C ALA A 481 -12.62 -8.36 -0.50
N ASN A 482 -13.60 -7.67 -1.09
CA ASN A 482 -14.88 -7.40 -0.44
C ASN A 482 -15.80 -8.64 -0.55
N HIS A 483 -16.12 -9.24 0.61
CA HIS A 483 -16.97 -10.42 0.72
C HIS A 483 -18.28 -10.19 1.51
N LEU A 484 -18.48 -8.99 2.06
CA LEU A 484 -19.53 -8.73 3.06
C LEU A 484 -20.66 -7.87 2.48
N ASP A 485 -20.30 -6.71 1.94
CA ASP A 485 -21.27 -5.70 1.53
C ASP A 485 -21.24 -5.50 0.03
N ARG A 486 -22.41 -5.67 -0.60
CA ARG A 486 -22.55 -5.54 -2.06
C ARG A 486 -22.59 -4.08 -2.51
N ASP A 487 -23.28 -3.25 -1.74
CA ASP A 487 -23.56 -1.86 -2.12
C ASP A 487 -22.70 -0.85 -1.37
N ASP A 488 -22.32 -1.18 -0.12
CA ASP A 488 -21.80 -0.25 0.88
C ASP A 488 -20.58 -0.83 1.61
N ASP A 489 -19.38 -0.64 1.08
CA ASP A 489 -18.14 -1.25 1.60
C ASP A 489 -17.61 -0.56 2.88
N ARG A 490 -18.25 -0.86 4.02
CA ARG A 490 -17.96 -0.23 5.33
C ARG A 490 -16.52 -0.44 5.80
N LEU A 491 -15.95 -1.61 5.48
CA LEU A 491 -14.55 -1.90 5.83
C LEU A 491 -13.59 -1.01 5.06
N ARG A 492 -13.87 -0.74 3.79
CA ARG A 492 -13.05 0.19 2.99
C ARG A 492 -13.08 1.58 3.60
N ASP A 493 -14.23 2.06 4.05
CA ASP A 493 -14.37 3.35 4.72
C ASP A 493 -13.49 3.42 5.99
N ALA A 494 -13.48 2.35 6.79
CA ALA A 494 -12.62 2.25 7.97
C ALA A 494 -11.12 2.25 7.61
N ILE A 495 -10.72 1.51 6.56
CA ILE A 495 -9.34 1.48 6.06
C ILE A 495 -8.91 2.87 5.57
N LYS A 496 -9.74 3.54 4.77
CA LYS A 496 -9.51 4.93 4.33
C LYS A 496 -9.36 5.88 5.52
N GLY A 497 -10.19 5.70 6.55
CA GLY A 497 -10.12 6.46 7.80
C GLY A 497 -8.77 6.29 8.51
N ALA A 498 -8.26 5.07 8.59
CA ALA A 498 -6.94 4.80 9.18
C ALA A 498 -5.79 5.41 8.36
N ILE A 499 -5.84 5.34 7.02
CA ILE A 499 -4.87 6.00 6.14
C ILE A 499 -4.91 7.53 6.32
N ASN A 500 -6.11 8.11 6.41
CA ASN A 500 -6.28 9.54 6.67
C ASN A 500 -5.71 9.96 8.03
N THR A 501 -5.74 9.09 9.04
CA THR A 501 -5.07 9.33 10.33
C THR A 501 -3.55 9.35 10.15
N TYR A 502 -2.98 8.38 9.44
CA TYR A 502 -1.55 8.37 9.11
C TYR A 502 -1.09 9.67 8.43
N LEU A 503 -1.81 10.12 7.39
CA LEU A 503 -1.50 11.34 6.65
C LEU A 503 -1.62 12.64 7.49
N LYS A 504 -2.33 12.60 8.62
CA LYS A 504 -2.51 13.75 9.53
C LYS A 504 -1.54 13.74 10.71
N THR A 505 -1.00 12.59 11.07
CA THR A 505 -0.13 12.46 12.25
C THR A 505 1.30 12.89 11.91
N GLN A 506 1.89 13.74 12.75
CA GLN A 506 3.29 14.13 12.62
C GLN A 506 4.21 12.98 13.03
N ILE A 507 5.30 12.80 12.28
CA ILE A 507 6.28 11.76 12.57
C ILE A 507 7.15 12.20 13.78
N PRO A 508 7.21 11.41 14.87
CA PRO A 508 8.07 11.71 16.01
C PRO A 508 9.53 11.86 15.58
N GLY A 509 10.21 12.92 16.03
CA GLY A 509 11.62 13.22 15.70
C GLY A 509 11.82 14.11 14.46
N LEU A 510 10.89 14.11 13.50
CA LEU A 510 10.99 14.91 12.27
C LEU A 510 10.10 16.15 12.27
N GLY A 511 9.00 16.17 13.04
CA GLY A 511 8.16 17.37 13.23
C GLY A 511 7.24 17.71 12.04
N TYR A 512 7.29 16.96 10.95
CA TYR A 512 6.40 17.12 9.79
C TYR A 512 5.49 15.90 9.58
N VAL A 513 4.42 16.08 8.79
CA VAL A 513 3.51 15.00 8.35
C VAL A 513 4.05 14.33 7.09
N PRO A 514 3.75 13.04 6.83
CA PRO A 514 4.25 12.33 5.65
C PRO A 514 4.11 13.16 4.36
N PRO A 515 5.20 13.41 3.60
CA PRO A 515 5.14 14.22 2.41
C PRO A 515 4.43 13.47 1.28
N VAL A 516 3.45 14.12 0.66
CA VAL A 516 2.71 13.61 -0.49
C VAL A 516 2.92 14.57 -1.66
N PRO A 517 3.20 14.08 -2.87
CA PRO A 517 3.37 14.95 -4.03
C PRO A 517 2.04 15.58 -4.44
N THR A 518 2.06 16.87 -4.75
CA THR A 518 0.89 17.61 -5.25
C THR A 518 1.19 18.39 -6.52
N TYR A 519 2.47 18.52 -6.88
CA TYR A 519 2.94 19.25 -8.04
C TYR A 519 4.07 18.48 -8.71
N GLY A 520 4.41 18.83 -9.95
CA GLY A 520 5.50 18.17 -10.66
C GLY A 520 5.79 18.79 -12.01
N PHE A 521 6.73 18.16 -12.71
CA PHE A 521 7.18 18.61 -14.02
C PHE A 521 7.58 17.44 -14.93
N PHE A 522 7.52 17.68 -16.22
CA PHE A 522 8.13 16.87 -17.27
C PHE A 522 9.15 17.69 -18.04
N VAL A 523 10.30 17.07 -18.33
CA VAL A 523 11.25 17.57 -19.33
C VAL A 523 11.33 16.55 -20.43
N ARG A 524 10.98 16.93 -21.66
CA ARG A 524 11.24 16.12 -22.83
C ARG A 524 12.29 16.81 -23.69
N SER A 525 13.51 16.30 -23.70
CA SER A 525 14.64 16.92 -24.40
C SER A 525 15.75 15.90 -24.69
N ALA A 526 16.48 16.13 -25.78
CA ALA A 526 17.73 15.44 -26.07
C ALA A 526 18.78 15.62 -24.95
N LEU A 527 18.65 16.67 -24.13
CA LEU A 527 19.48 16.87 -22.93
C LEU A 527 19.32 15.73 -21.93
N VAL A 528 18.12 15.21 -21.73
CA VAL A 528 17.88 14.08 -20.82
C VAL A 528 18.54 12.81 -21.35
N THR A 529 18.55 12.62 -22.67
CA THR A 529 19.24 11.49 -23.32
C THR A 529 20.75 11.60 -23.21
N LYS A 530 21.30 12.82 -23.35
CA LYS A 530 22.74 13.07 -23.20
C LYS A 530 23.20 12.98 -21.75
N PHE A 531 22.38 13.52 -20.82
CA PHE A 531 22.70 13.68 -19.42
C PHE A 531 21.62 12.97 -18.56
N PRO A 532 21.73 11.64 -18.36
CA PRO A 532 20.77 10.90 -17.54
C PRO A 532 20.79 11.35 -16.07
N ASP A 533 21.95 11.78 -15.56
CA ASP A 533 22.11 12.33 -14.20
C ASP A 533 21.92 13.85 -14.15
N MET A 534 21.03 14.41 -14.96
CA MET A 534 20.71 15.83 -14.91
C MET A 534 20.25 16.22 -13.50
N ILE A 535 20.91 17.20 -12.91
CA ILE A 535 20.62 17.65 -11.55
C ILE A 535 19.40 18.54 -11.60
N VAL A 536 18.43 18.21 -10.75
CA VAL A 536 17.25 19.02 -10.49
C VAL A 536 17.36 19.55 -9.07
N ASP A 537 17.31 20.86 -8.91
CA ASP A 537 17.39 21.52 -7.61
C ASP A 537 16.28 22.55 -7.44
N LEU A 538 15.89 22.79 -6.19
CA LEU A 538 14.83 23.70 -5.81
C LEU A 538 15.40 24.76 -4.87
N LYS A 539 15.42 26.03 -5.29
CA LYS A 539 15.82 27.12 -4.38
C LYS A 539 14.60 27.67 -3.66
N GLY A 540 14.70 27.68 -2.33
CA GLY A 540 13.76 28.36 -1.43
C GLY A 540 14.04 29.86 -1.28
N THR A 541 13.23 30.54 -0.49
CA THR A 541 13.49 31.94 -0.10
C THR A 541 14.20 32.00 1.27
N ASP A 542 14.90 33.09 1.57
CA ASP A 542 15.58 33.30 2.87
C ASP A 542 14.64 33.24 4.10
N LYS A 543 13.31 33.27 3.89
CA LYS A 543 12.27 33.20 4.93
C LYS A 543 11.67 31.80 5.11
N GLN A 544 12.27 30.78 4.52
CA GLN A 544 11.78 29.41 4.55
C GLN A 544 11.76 28.82 5.97
N ASP A 545 10.74 28.02 6.27
CA ASP A 545 10.72 27.17 7.46
C ASP A 545 11.82 26.08 7.33
N PRO A 546 12.84 26.07 8.20
CA PRO A 546 13.91 25.07 8.16
C PRO A 546 13.39 23.62 8.28
N ASN A 547 12.24 23.43 8.93
CA ASN A 547 11.64 22.12 9.12
C ASN A 547 10.83 21.64 7.90
N ARG A 548 10.70 22.47 6.86
CA ARG A 548 9.85 22.18 5.70
C ARG A 548 10.48 22.62 4.36
N PRO A 549 11.71 22.18 4.03
CA PRO A 549 12.39 22.55 2.78
C PRO A 549 11.60 22.14 1.53
N PRO A 550 11.83 22.74 0.37
CA PRO A 550 11.18 22.34 -0.86
C PRO A 550 11.84 21.05 -1.33
N GLU A 551 11.08 19.98 -1.45
CA GLU A 551 11.63 18.65 -1.65
C GLU A 551 11.12 18.02 -2.95
N ILE A 552 12.06 17.45 -3.69
CA ILE A 552 11.80 16.57 -4.83
C ILE A 552 11.54 15.18 -4.25
N LEU A 553 10.28 14.75 -4.29
CA LEU A 553 9.85 13.49 -3.70
C LEU A 553 10.11 12.29 -4.61
N ARG A 554 10.14 12.53 -5.92
CA ARG A 554 10.46 11.50 -6.91
C ARG A 554 11.06 12.14 -8.15
N HIS A 555 12.11 11.54 -8.68
CA HIS A 555 12.67 11.88 -9.99
C HIS A 555 13.00 10.59 -10.76
N GLN A 556 12.60 10.49 -12.02
CA GLN A 556 12.85 9.30 -12.82
C GLN A 556 12.79 9.62 -14.32
N ILE A 557 13.62 8.95 -15.10
CA ILE A 557 13.53 8.94 -16.56
C ILE A 557 12.46 7.91 -16.99
N LEU A 558 11.34 8.36 -17.57
CA LEU A 558 10.25 7.48 -18.02
C LEU A 558 10.48 6.86 -19.41
N GLY A 559 11.27 7.53 -20.25
CA GLY A 559 11.63 7.12 -21.61
C GLY A 559 12.98 7.72 -21.99
N GLN A 560 13.52 7.41 -23.18
CA GLN A 560 14.90 7.81 -23.55
C GLN A 560 15.17 9.33 -23.48
N ASP A 561 14.16 10.17 -23.68
CA ASP A 561 14.24 11.63 -23.76
C ASP A 561 13.39 12.35 -22.69
N THR A 562 12.74 11.62 -21.78
CA THR A 562 11.68 12.18 -20.91
C THR A 562 11.99 11.98 -19.43
N LEU A 563 12.28 13.08 -18.74
CA LEU A 563 12.43 13.15 -17.30
C LEU A 563 11.09 13.53 -16.65
N PHE A 564 10.77 12.86 -15.55
CA PHE A 564 9.58 13.07 -14.73
C PHE A 564 10.00 13.37 -13.30
N GLY A 565 9.46 14.44 -12.74
CA GLY A 565 9.70 14.82 -11.35
C GLY A 565 8.41 15.14 -10.60
N LEU A 566 8.33 14.70 -9.35
CA LEU A 566 7.25 15.01 -8.41
C LEU A 566 7.78 15.85 -7.25
N LEU A 567 7.04 16.89 -6.93
CA LEU A 567 7.34 17.90 -5.93
C LEU A 567 6.27 17.85 -4.84
N ARG A 568 6.68 18.10 -3.59
CA ARG A 568 5.75 18.15 -2.46
C ARG A 568 4.60 19.14 -2.67
N ALA A 569 4.92 20.35 -3.15
CA ALA A 569 3.97 21.44 -3.29
C ALA A 569 4.26 22.30 -4.52
N ALA A 570 3.20 22.93 -5.04
CA ALA A 570 3.31 24.01 -6.02
C ALA A 570 4.13 25.18 -5.45
N PRO A 571 4.82 25.96 -6.30
CA PRO A 571 5.57 27.14 -5.88
C PRO A 571 4.68 28.12 -5.11
N ALA A 572 5.04 28.34 -3.85
CA ALA A 572 4.40 29.28 -2.95
C ALA A 572 5.48 29.86 -2.04
N SER A 573 5.53 31.18 -1.89
CA SER A 573 6.40 31.83 -0.91
C SER A 573 5.83 31.65 0.51
N PRO A 574 6.70 31.39 1.50
CA PRO A 574 8.16 31.45 1.44
C PRO A 574 8.89 30.14 1.02
N ASP A 575 8.16 29.06 0.68
CA ASP A 575 8.73 27.72 0.56
C ASP A 575 9.59 27.49 -0.70
N PHE A 576 9.11 27.80 -1.91
CA PHE A 576 9.78 27.46 -3.17
C PHE A 576 9.52 28.53 -4.24
N CYS A 577 10.59 29.07 -4.85
CA CYS A 577 10.48 30.15 -5.82
C CYS A 577 11.24 29.93 -7.14
N SER A 578 12.32 29.14 -7.16
CA SER A 578 13.02 28.86 -8.43
C SER A 578 13.41 27.40 -8.61
N PHE A 579 13.13 26.92 -9.82
CA PHE A 579 13.45 25.58 -10.29
C PHE A 579 14.75 25.62 -11.08
N LEU A 580 15.71 24.76 -10.76
CA LEU A 580 17.01 24.71 -11.42
C LEU A 580 17.22 23.36 -12.10
N LEU A 581 17.50 23.38 -13.40
CA LEU A 581 18.06 22.25 -14.13
C LEU A 581 19.53 22.53 -14.41
N ARG A 582 20.40 21.57 -14.13
CA ARG A 582 21.84 21.72 -14.28
C ARG A 582 22.48 20.44 -14.82
N GLU A 583 23.50 20.61 -15.64
CA GLU A 583 24.32 19.49 -16.10
C GLU A 583 25.05 18.79 -14.93
N PRO A 584 25.26 17.46 -15.00
CA PRO A 584 26.06 16.77 -14.00
C PRO A 584 27.53 17.24 -14.05
N PRO A 585 28.17 17.50 -12.90
CA PRO A 585 29.52 18.08 -12.85
C PRO A 585 30.62 17.13 -13.35
N HIS A 586 30.36 15.81 -13.40
CA HIS A 586 31.30 14.81 -13.88
C HIS A 586 31.27 14.60 -15.40
N GLN A 587 30.30 15.19 -16.13
CA GLN A 587 30.21 15.09 -17.60
C GLN A 587 30.55 16.42 -18.29
N GLN A 588 31.33 17.27 -17.61
CA GLN A 588 31.76 18.55 -18.16
C GLN A 588 32.72 18.36 -19.32
N TYR A 589 32.54 19.17 -20.36
CA TYR A 589 33.37 19.19 -21.55
C TYR A 589 34.26 20.44 -21.57
N PHE A 590 35.35 20.36 -22.32
CA PHE A 590 36.36 21.41 -22.38
C PHE A 590 36.22 22.18 -23.69
N ALA A 591 36.15 23.50 -23.58
CA ALA A 591 36.06 24.40 -24.73
C ALA A 591 36.95 25.61 -24.52
N ALA A 592 37.73 25.94 -25.55
CA ALA A 592 38.57 27.14 -25.56
C ALA A 592 37.86 28.34 -26.23
N ALA A 593 36.78 28.10 -26.97
CA ALA A 593 36.11 29.08 -27.81
C ALA A 593 34.59 28.89 -27.75
N THR A 594 33.84 29.99 -27.75
CA THR A 594 32.37 30.01 -27.78
C THR A 594 31.84 29.74 -29.19
N ASP A 595 32.50 30.30 -30.20
CA ASP A 595 32.22 30.02 -31.61
C ASP A 595 33.53 29.91 -32.40
N ILE A 596 33.59 28.93 -33.29
CA ILE A 596 34.75 28.68 -34.13
C ILE A 596 34.31 28.34 -35.55
N THR A 597 34.72 29.19 -36.48
CA THR A 597 34.44 29.03 -37.90
C THR A 597 35.74 28.93 -38.70
N THR A 598 35.63 28.67 -39.99
CA THR A 598 36.79 28.68 -40.89
C THR A 598 37.44 30.06 -40.99
N GLN A 599 36.73 31.14 -40.62
CA GLN A 599 37.17 32.53 -40.78
C GLN A 599 37.36 33.29 -39.46
N SER A 600 36.70 32.90 -38.39
CA SER A 600 36.73 33.62 -37.11
C SER A 600 36.75 32.65 -35.94
N ILE A 601 37.27 33.14 -34.82
CA ILE A 601 37.17 32.49 -33.52
C ILE A 601 36.77 33.53 -32.49
N GLU A 602 35.80 33.18 -31.67
CA GLU A 602 35.36 33.94 -30.51
C GLU A 602 35.64 33.13 -29.26
N MET A 603 36.30 33.76 -28.29
CA MET A 603 36.56 33.18 -26.98
C MET A 603 36.09 34.14 -25.90
N ALA A 604 35.66 33.60 -24.77
CA ALA A 604 35.14 34.37 -23.65
C ALA A 604 35.89 33.96 -22.38
N TYR A 605 36.90 34.75 -21.97
CA TYR A 605 37.74 34.38 -20.82
C TYR A 605 36.99 34.61 -19.52
N GLN A 606 37.14 33.68 -18.60
CA GLN A 606 36.51 33.74 -17.30
C GLN A 606 37.28 34.68 -16.37
N ARG A 607 36.60 35.21 -15.36
CA ARG A 607 37.25 35.98 -14.30
C ARG A 607 37.70 35.02 -13.21
N VAL A 608 39.00 34.77 -13.13
CA VAL A 608 39.59 33.86 -12.13
C VAL A 608 40.17 34.67 -10.97
N TYR A 609 39.91 34.20 -9.74
CA TYR A 609 40.32 34.88 -8.51
C TYR A 609 41.30 34.00 -7.73
N THR A 610 42.34 34.60 -7.17
CA THR A 610 43.22 33.92 -6.20
C THR A 610 42.73 34.09 -4.76
N ASP A 611 41.93 35.14 -4.51
CA ASP A 611 41.32 35.40 -3.21
C ASP A 611 39.91 34.76 -3.16
N PRO A 612 39.66 33.78 -2.27
CA PRO A 612 38.35 33.15 -2.12
C PRO A 612 37.28 34.11 -1.59
N THR A 613 37.65 35.25 -1.00
CA THR A 613 36.73 36.24 -0.41
C THR A 613 36.40 37.40 -1.36
N ALA A 614 36.88 37.37 -2.60
CA ALA A 614 36.62 38.41 -3.59
C ALA A 614 35.12 38.54 -3.91
N ASN A 615 34.55 39.72 -3.66
CA ASN A 615 33.16 40.04 -3.96
C ASN A 615 33.07 40.94 -5.20
N ASP A 616 33.19 40.33 -6.39
CA ASP A 616 33.06 41.01 -7.68
C ASP A 616 31.60 40.94 -8.18
N PRO A 617 30.87 42.07 -8.27
CA PRO A 617 29.51 42.08 -8.82
C PRO A 617 29.46 41.68 -10.30
N ASP A 618 30.57 41.85 -11.03
CA ASP A 618 30.71 41.51 -12.45
C ASP A 618 31.35 40.12 -12.65
N ARG A 619 31.36 39.24 -11.63
CA ARG A 619 32.00 37.92 -11.69
C ARG A 619 31.60 37.07 -12.89
N GLN A 620 30.34 37.16 -13.32
CA GLN A 620 29.79 36.41 -14.46
C GLN A 620 30.12 37.03 -15.83
N LYS A 621 30.71 38.23 -15.87
CA LYS A 621 31.01 38.94 -17.11
C LYS A 621 32.35 38.50 -17.68
N THR A 622 32.30 37.82 -18.82
CA THR A 622 33.50 37.33 -19.52
C THR A 622 34.29 38.44 -20.21
N ILE A 623 35.56 38.17 -20.51
CA ILE A 623 36.45 39.05 -21.25
C ILE A 623 36.51 38.53 -22.70
N PRO A 624 35.93 39.24 -23.69
CA PRO A 624 35.86 38.75 -25.05
C PRO A 624 37.22 38.76 -25.74
N TYR A 625 37.46 37.77 -26.58
CA TYR A 625 38.55 37.71 -27.54
C TYR A 625 37.96 37.31 -28.90
N ILE A 626 38.14 38.16 -29.90
CA ILE A 626 37.67 37.91 -31.26
C ILE A 626 38.89 38.01 -32.18
N ALA A 627 39.14 36.96 -32.95
CA ALA A 627 40.17 36.98 -33.98
C ALA A 627 39.61 36.48 -35.31
N THR A 628 39.98 37.17 -36.38
CA THR A 628 39.61 36.81 -37.75
C THR A 628 40.85 36.31 -38.48
N ARG A 629 40.69 35.24 -39.27
CA ARG A 629 41.77 34.67 -40.07
C ARG A 629 42.43 35.75 -40.93
N GLY A 630 43.75 35.86 -40.83
CA GLY A 630 44.56 36.80 -41.62
C GLY A 630 44.62 38.23 -41.06
N SER A 631 43.89 38.54 -39.99
CA SER A 631 43.93 39.85 -39.31
C SER A 631 44.31 39.65 -37.85
N PRO A 632 45.43 40.22 -37.36
CA PRO A 632 45.79 40.12 -35.95
C PRO A 632 44.72 40.82 -35.10
N PRO A 633 44.34 40.24 -33.95
CA PRO A 633 43.37 40.87 -33.04
C PRO A 633 43.93 42.18 -32.48
N GLN A 634 43.06 43.17 -32.23
CA GLN A 634 43.45 44.52 -31.80
C GLN A 634 44.31 44.47 -30.52
N ASN A 635 45.61 44.74 -30.65
CA ASN A 635 46.59 44.76 -29.54
C ASN A 635 46.73 43.45 -28.74
N ARG A 636 46.36 42.29 -29.31
CA ARG A 636 46.48 40.96 -28.68
C ARG A 636 47.18 40.00 -29.65
N GLY A 637 47.79 38.94 -29.11
CA GLY A 637 48.44 37.91 -29.93
C GLY A 637 47.44 36.93 -30.55
N ALA A 638 47.88 36.17 -31.56
CA ALA A 638 47.10 35.14 -32.21
C ALA A 638 47.02 33.86 -31.36
N ASN A 639 45.91 33.70 -30.64
CA ASN A 639 45.65 32.55 -29.77
C ASN A 639 45.23 31.27 -30.50
N TYR A 640 44.89 31.35 -31.80
CA TYR A 640 44.48 30.20 -32.58
C TYR A 640 45.12 30.22 -33.96
N ILE A 641 45.61 29.06 -34.40
CA ILE A 641 46.30 28.89 -35.67
C ILE A 641 45.41 28.07 -36.58
N TRP A 642 44.87 28.74 -37.57
CA TRP A 642 44.09 28.13 -38.63
C TRP A 642 44.98 27.30 -39.57
N GLY A 643 44.44 26.19 -40.07
CA GLY A 643 44.97 25.52 -41.27
C GLY A 643 44.73 26.37 -42.53
N THR A 644 45.70 26.41 -43.42
CA THR A 644 45.90 27.40 -44.52
C THR A 644 44.74 27.55 -45.53
N THR A 645 44.34 26.50 -46.25
CA THR A 645 43.43 26.55 -47.43
C THR A 645 43.09 25.14 -47.94
N SER A 646 42.28 25.02 -49.00
CA SER A 646 41.87 23.78 -49.73
C SER A 646 42.98 22.83 -50.23
N THR A 647 44.28 23.07 -49.95
CA THR A 647 45.36 22.28 -50.57
C THR A 647 46.65 21.99 -49.76
N SER A 648 46.88 22.39 -48.49
CA SER A 648 47.64 21.55 -47.50
C SER A 648 48.11 22.26 -46.23
N ARG A 649 48.14 21.44 -45.15
CA ARG A 649 48.45 21.67 -43.72
C ARG A 649 47.29 22.23 -42.89
N ASP A 650 46.34 21.33 -42.66
CA ASP A 650 45.24 21.39 -41.72
C ASP A 650 45.74 21.23 -40.26
N VAL A 651 46.27 22.31 -39.69
CA VAL A 651 46.87 22.28 -38.34
C VAL A 651 45.79 22.35 -37.26
N ARG A 652 44.94 23.40 -37.27
CA ARG A 652 43.79 23.62 -36.36
C ARG A 652 44.15 23.52 -34.88
N ILE A 653 45.10 24.34 -34.44
CA ILE A 653 45.62 24.26 -33.08
C ILE A 653 45.42 25.56 -32.29
N LEU A 654 45.17 25.41 -30.99
CA LEU A 654 45.24 26.47 -30.01
C LEU A 654 46.71 26.79 -29.71
N ASN A 655 47.10 28.06 -29.84
CA ASN A 655 48.42 28.53 -29.44
C ASN A 655 48.44 28.73 -27.92
N VAL A 656 48.62 27.62 -27.19
CA VAL A 656 48.39 27.53 -25.74
C VAL A 656 49.28 28.49 -24.94
N GLU A 657 50.54 28.67 -25.33
CA GLU A 657 51.46 29.57 -24.61
C GLU A 657 51.02 31.03 -24.73
N ASN A 658 50.67 31.46 -25.95
CA ASN A 658 50.18 32.81 -26.17
C ASN A 658 48.83 33.03 -25.48
N TYR A 659 47.92 32.06 -25.59
CA TYR A 659 46.61 32.09 -24.91
C TYR A 659 46.77 32.23 -23.40
N ALA A 660 47.62 31.42 -22.76
CA ALA A 660 47.85 31.48 -21.32
C ALA A 660 48.41 32.85 -20.88
N SER A 661 49.35 33.40 -21.65
CA SER A 661 49.94 34.71 -21.37
C SER A 661 48.95 35.86 -21.56
N ASP A 662 48.06 35.76 -22.56
CA ASP A 662 47.06 36.76 -22.86
C ASP A 662 45.94 36.76 -21.81
N VAL A 663 45.42 35.59 -21.41
CA VAL A 663 44.48 35.45 -20.27
C VAL A 663 45.04 36.16 -19.04
N GLN A 664 46.27 35.82 -18.64
CA GLN A 664 46.91 36.42 -17.46
C GLN A 664 47.00 37.94 -17.57
N THR A 665 47.41 38.44 -18.74
CA THR A 665 47.52 39.89 -19.00
C THR A 665 46.16 40.58 -18.91
N GLN A 666 45.10 39.96 -19.44
CA GLN A 666 43.74 40.51 -19.36
C GLN A 666 43.17 40.47 -17.95
N LEU A 667 43.43 39.42 -17.16
CA LEU A 667 43.02 39.36 -15.76
C LEU A 667 43.69 40.45 -14.93
N LEU A 668 45.01 40.62 -15.08
CA LEU A 668 45.76 41.70 -14.43
C LEU A 668 45.24 43.08 -14.85
N ASN A 669 44.87 43.27 -16.12
CA ASN A 669 44.28 44.50 -16.62
C ASN A 669 42.88 44.76 -16.05
N THR A 670 42.05 43.72 -15.94
CA THR A 670 40.67 43.80 -15.44
C THR A 670 40.65 44.11 -13.95
N PHE A 671 41.58 43.55 -13.18
CA PHE A 671 41.68 43.73 -11.73
C PHE A 671 42.64 44.84 -11.30
N LYS A 672 43.06 45.74 -12.20
CA LYS A 672 43.91 46.89 -11.86
C LYS A 672 43.38 47.72 -10.69
N SER A 673 42.06 47.86 -10.59
CA SER A 673 41.40 48.60 -9.51
C SER A 673 41.42 47.86 -8.17
N ASN A 674 41.52 46.53 -8.19
CA ASN A 674 41.53 45.66 -7.00
C ASN A 674 42.63 44.58 -7.13
N PRO A 675 43.91 44.93 -6.96
CA PRO A 675 45.04 44.02 -7.23
C PRO A 675 45.06 42.76 -6.37
N ASN A 676 44.39 42.79 -5.21
CA ASN A 676 44.36 41.66 -4.27
C ASN A 676 43.51 40.48 -4.79
N TRP A 677 42.60 40.72 -5.76
CA TRP A 677 41.72 39.68 -6.30
C TRP A 677 42.46 38.63 -7.14
N TYR A 678 43.60 38.99 -7.74
CA TYR A 678 44.42 38.09 -8.54
C TYR A 678 45.91 38.40 -8.35
N THR A 679 46.63 37.53 -7.64
CA THR A 679 48.05 37.74 -7.25
C THR A 679 49.01 36.76 -7.91
N ALA A 680 48.53 35.86 -8.78
CA ALA A 680 49.36 34.83 -9.38
C ALA A 680 50.43 35.44 -10.32
N PRO A 681 51.73 35.15 -10.09
CA PRO A 681 52.82 35.80 -10.82
C PRO A 681 52.99 35.26 -12.25
N TYR A 682 52.55 34.03 -12.52
CA TYR A 682 52.67 33.36 -13.82
C TYR A 682 51.39 32.60 -14.15
N ALA A 683 51.10 32.46 -15.45
CA ALA A 683 50.07 31.56 -15.92
C ALA A 683 50.42 30.12 -15.53
N SER A 684 49.48 29.42 -14.91
CA SER A 684 49.65 28.05 -14.42
C SER A 684 48.72 27.08 -15.15
N ALA A 685 48.98 25.78 -15.04
CA ALA A 685 48.09 24.74 -15.54
C ALA A 685 46.69 24.80 -14.87
N ALA A 686 46.63 25.25 -13.61
CA ALA A 686 45.37 25.43 -12.89
C ALA A 686 44.53 26.58 -13.47
N LEU A 687 45.16 27.71 -13.81
CA LEU A 687 44.48 28.82 -14.51
C LEU A 687 43.89 28.32 -15.84
N MET A 688 44.71 27.62 -16.62
CA MET A 688 44.31 27.08 -17.91
C MET A 688 43.22 26.02 -17.79
N GLY A 689 43.26 25.18 -16.75
CA GLY A 689 42.20 24.22 -16.46
C GLY A 689 40.85 24.88 -16.16
N ILE A 690 40.85 26.03 -15.48
CA ILE A 690 39.64 26.82 -15.22
C ILE A 690 39.13 27.48 -16.51
N GLU A 691 40.01 28.09 -17.30
CA GLU A 691 39.63 28.78 -18.54
C GLU A 691 39.13 27.84 -19.64
N LEU A 692 39.75 26.67 -19.77
CA LEU A 692 39.34 25.65 -20.76
C LEU A 692 38.10 24.87 -20.31
N ASN A 693 37.66 25.05 -19.06
CA ASN A 693 36.46 24.40 -18.57
C ASN A 693 35.23 25.16 -19.06
N GLU A 694 34.34 24.48 -19.79
CA GLU A 694 33.07 25.10 -20.15
C GLU A 694 32.23 25.30 -18.89
N PRO A 695 31.55 26.45 -18.71
CA PRO A 695 30.63 26.63 -17.60
C PRO A 695 29.55 25.56 -17.64
N CYS A 696 29.23 25.03 -16.47
CA CYS A 696 28.09 24.12 -16.31
C CYS A 696 26.81 24.87 -16.69
N TRP A 697 26.17 24.45 -17.78
CA TRP A 697 24.94 25.10 -18.21
C TRP A 697 23.83 24.81 -17.21
N GLN A 698 23.12 25.87 -16.84
CA GLN A 698 22.00 25.79 -15.92
C GLN A 698 20.83 26.60 -16.45
N LEU A 699 19.64 26.05 -16.31
CA LEU A 699 18.37 26.72 -16.58
C LEU A 699 17.70 26.98 -15.23
N GLU A 700 17.68 28.24 -14.82
CA GLU A 700 16.91 28.68 -13.65
C GLU A 700 15.57 29.27 -14.11
N VAL A 701 14.48 28.61 -13.72
CA VAL A 701 13.12 29.06 -13.96
C VAL A 701 12.60 29.72 -12.69
N GLN A 702 12.41 31.03 -12.75
CA GLN A 702 11.69 31.76 -11.71
C GLN A 702 10.20 31.50 -11.87
N LEU A 703 9.57 30.91 -10.86
CA LEU A 703 8.16 30.57 -10.91
C LEU A 703 7.35 31.76 -10.35
N PRO A 704 6.30 32.22 -11.05
CA PRO A 704 5.51 33.36 -10.60
C PRO A 704 4.86 33.05 -9.25
N TYR A 705 5.12 33.90 -8.26
CA TYR A 705 4.44 33.87 -6.96
C TYR A 705 3.35 34.93 -6.92
N ALA A 706 2.19 34.60 -6.36
CA ALA A 706 1.17 35.60 -6.05
C ALA A 706 1.62 36.39 -4.81
N ASP A 707 2.20 37.56 -5.00
CA ASP A 707 2.27 38.55 -3.92
C ASP A 707 0.83 38.88 -3.47
N PRO A 708 0.50 38.93 -2.16
CA PRO A 708 -0.76 39.50 -1.73
C PRO A 708 -0.81 40.96 -2.24
N PRO A 709 -1.84 41.36 -3.00
CA PRO A 709 -1.82 42.63 -3.72
C PRO A 709 -1.63 43.80 -2.75
N ALA A 710 -0.52 44.52 -2.93
CA ALA A 710 -0.36 45.84 -2.36
C ALA A 710 -1.48 46.73 -2.91
N THR A 711 -2.24 47.34 -2.01
CA THR A 711 -3.29 48.33 -2.26
C THR A 711 -2.98 49.24 -3.46
N GLY A 712 -3.75 49.11 -4.54
CA GLY A 712 -3.65 49.99 -5.70
C GLY A 712 -4.71 49.66 -6.76
N ASN A 713 -5.72 50.53 -6.88
CA ASN A 713 -6.85 50.42 -7.79
C ASN A 713 -6.45 50.26 -9.26
N ALA A 714 -6.95 49.22 -9.94
CA ALA A 714 -7.52 49.31 -11.29
C ALA A 714 -8.15 47.97 -11.72
N SER A 715 -9.40 48.08 -12.17
CA SER A 715 -10.29 47.04 -12.69
C SER A 715 -9.77 46.35 -13.96
N THR A 716 -9.87 45.01 -14.02
CA THR A 716 -10.66 44.22 -15.01
C THR A 716 -10.12 42.79 -15.15
N ALA A 717 -10.78 41.83 -14.47
CA ALA A 717 -11.07 40.47 -14.93
C ALA A 717 -11.72 39.74 -13.75
N SER A 718 -13.01 39.42 -13.89
CA SER A 718 -13.79 38.69 -12.89
C SER A 718 -13.39 37.22 -12.87
N HIS A 719 -12.43 36.87 -12.03
CA HIS A 719 -12.33 35.54 -11.46
C HIS A 719 -12.68 35.64 -9.98
N THR A 720 -13.77 34.99 -9.61
CA THR A 720 -14.27 34.87 -8.24
C THR A 720 -13.29 34.04 -7.42
N GLU A 721 -12.26 34.69 -6.89
CA GLU A 721 -11.41 34.13 -5.85
C GLU A 721 -12.15 34.20 -4.51
N SER A 722 -12.54 33.04 -3.99
CA SER A 722 -12.93 32.87 -2.60
C SER A 722 -11.88 31.99 -1.94
N THR A 723 -10.76 32.60 -1.53
CA THR A 723 -9.78 31.98 -0.63
C THR A 723 -9.28 33.01 0.36
N THR A 724 -10.02 33.17 1.45
CA THR A 724 -9.49 33.71 2.71
C THR A 724 -8.57 32.67 3.33
N THR A 725 -7.28 32.74 3.02
CA THR A 725 -6.22 32.03 3.75
C THR A 725 -6.02 32.66 5.11
N THR A 726 -6.56 32.02 6.15
CA THR A 726 -6.10 32.20 7.53
C THR A 726 -5.18 31.03 7.86
N SER A 727 -4.06 31.34 8.48
CA SER A 727 -3.01 30.45 8.96
C SER A 727 -3.54 29.17 9.66
N GLY A 728 -3.02 28.01 9.24
CA GLY A 728 -3.05 26.77 10.04
C GLY A 728 -4.03 25.66 9.67
N GLN A 729 -4.83 25.77 8.60
CA GLN A 729 -5.69 24.66 8.16
C GLN A 729 -4.98 23.76 7.14
N GLN A 730 -4.74 22.51 7.55
CA GLN A 730 -4.31 21.38 6.72
C GLN A 730 -5.15 21.32 5.43
N ARG A 731 -4.50 21.30 4.25
CA ARG A 731 -5.20 21.20 2.97
C ARG A 731 -6.05 19.92 2.94
N PRO A 732 -7.38 20.01 2.84
CA PRO A 732 -8.28 18.85 2.80
C PRO A 732 -8.08 17.97 1.54
N ASP A 733 -7.36 18.48 0.55
CA ASP A 733 -7.22 17.91 -0.80
C ASP A 733 -6.37 16.63 -0.87
N ILE A 734 -5.68 16.23 0.20
CA ILE A 734 -4.84 15.00 0.18
C ILE A 734 -5.61 13.79 0.74
N LEU A 735 -6.65 14.02 1.54
CA LEU A 735 -7.32 12.99 2.32
C LEU A 735 -8.31 12.18 1.45
N LEU A 736 -8.34 10.87 1.65
CA LEU A 736 -9.30 10.00 0.98
C LEU A 736 -10.73 10.37 1.40
N PRO A 737 -11.68 10.50 0.46
CA PRO A 737 -13.05 10.86 0.78
C PRO A 737 -13.73 9.76 1.58
N LEU A 738 -14.44 10.16 2.64
CA LEU A 738 -15.23 9.28 3.49
C LEU A 738 -16.72 9.64 3.35
N PRO A 739 -17.62 8.64 3.29
CA PRO A 739 -19.05 8.92 3.25
C PRO A 739 -19.52 9.60 4.54
N PRO A 740 -20.59 10.42 4.48
CA PRO A 740 -21.20 10.97 5.69
C PRO A 740 -21.64 9.86 6.63
N LYS A 741 -21.61 10.13 7.94
CA LYS A 741 -22.09 9.17 8.95
C LYS A 741 -23.51 8.73 8.63
N ARG A 742 -23.72 7.41 8.59
CA ARG A 742 -25.03 6.81 8.32
C ARG A 742 -26.02 7.24 9.40
N GLN A 743 -27.18 7.72 8.98
CA GLN A 743 -28.26 8.03 9.89
C GLN A 743 -29.06 6.76 10.13
N HIS A 744 -28.90 6.18 11.32
CA HIS A 744 -29.73 5.08 11.77
C HIS A 744 -30.92 5.62 12.56
N PRO A 745 -32.10 5.00 12.45
CA PRO A 745 -33.21 5.35 13.33
C PRO A 745 -32.77 5.19 14.80
N PRO A 746 -33.25 6.06 15.71
CA PRO A 746 -32.87 5.96 17.11
C PRO A 746 -33.16 4.56 17.63
N ARG A 747 -32.14 3.93 18.23
CA ARG A 747 -32.24 2.59 18.78
C ARG A 747 -33.43 2.54 19.75
N LYS A 748 -34.35 1.60 19.50
CA LYS A 748 -35.46 1.34 20.42
C LYS A 748 -34.88 0.67 21.66
N LYS A 749 -35.06 1.28 22.84
CA LYS A 749 -34.64 0.67 24.09
C LYS A 749 -35.27 -0.71 24.23
N ALA A 750 -34.48 -1.70 24.63
CA ALA A 750 -35.02 -3.00 24.96
C ALA A 750 -35.93 -2.85 26.19
N VAL A 751 -37.22 -3.12 26.03
CA VAL A 751 -38.19 -3.13 27.12
C VAL A 751 -38.68 -4.56 27.27
N PHE A 752 -38.92 -4.99 28.51
CA PHE A 752 -39.65 -6.23 28.72
C PHE A 752 -40.99 -6.17 28.00
N PRO A 753 -41.40 -7.26 27.32
CA PRO A 753 -42.74 -7.33 26.77
C PRO A 753 -43.77 -7.01 27.86
N SER A 754 -44.74 -6.14 27.54
CA SER A 754 -45.78 -5.69 28.48
C SER A 754 -46.47 -6.89 29.12
N GLN A 755 -46.36 -7.01 30.44
CA GLN A 755 -46.92 -8.12 31.20
C GLN A 755 -48.46 -8.08 31.16
N PRO A 756 -49.15 -9.23 31.02
CA PRO A 756 -50.51 -9.33 31.55
C PRO A 756 -50.43 -9.20 33.08
N GLN A 757 -51.22 -8.29 33.67
CA GLN A 757 -51.33 -8.20 35.13
C GLN A 757 -51.82 -9.55 35.67
N ILE A 758 -50.93 -10.30 36.33
CA ILE A 758 -51.35 -11.44 37.15
C ILE A 758 -51.93 -10.82 38.42
N ALA A 759 -53.24 -10.58 38.42
CA ALA A 759 -53.97 -10.14 39.60
C ALA A 759 -54.00 -11.31 40.60
N CYS A 760 -53.06 -11.34 41.53
CA CYS A 760 -53.19 -12.16 42.73
C CYS A 760 -54.19 -11.45 43.65
N ALA A 761 -55.36 -12.07 43.89
CA ALA A 761 -56.25 -11.63 44.94
C ALA A 761 -55.49 -11.62 46.29
N PRO A 762 -55.76 -10.67 47.21
CA PRO A 762 -55.10 -10.64 48.50
C PRO A 762 -55.33 -11.99 49.19
N HIS A 763 -54.26 -12.70 49.50
CA HIS A 763 -54.37 -13.96 50.23
C HIS A 763 -54.98 -13.64 51.60
N PRO A 764 -56.12 -14.25 51.98
CA PRO A 764 -56.61 -14.11 53.35
C PRO A 764 -55.58 -14.75 54.28
N SER A 765 -55.50 -14.21 55.51
CA SER A 765 -54.66 -14.76 56.58
C SER A 765 -54.90 -16.27 56.70
N PHE A 766 -53.84 -17.00 57.04
CA PHE A 766 -53.77 -18.47 56.98
C PHE A 766 -54.85 -19.23 57.76
N THR A 767 -55.71 -18.54 58.52
CA THR A 767 -56.71 -19.10 59.42
C THR A 767 -58.10 -19.27 58.80
N ASP A 768 -58.45 -18.61 57.70
CA ASP A 768 -59.83 -18.64 57.16
C ASP A 768 -59.89 -18.86 55.64
N ARG A 769 -59.93 -20.12 55.21
CA ARG A 769 -60.33 -20.47 53.84
C ARG A 769 -61.38 -21.57 53.83
N THR A 770 -62.59 -21.22 53.41
CA THR A 770 -63.63 -22.15 52.92
C THR A 770 -63.66 -22.10 51.39
N ARG A 771 -63.83 -23.25 50.74
CA ARG A 771 -63.83 -23.38 49.27
C ARG A 771 -65.21 -23.04 48.71
N ALA A 772 -65.35 -21.91 48.02
CA ALA A 772 -66.54 -21.61 47.22
C ALA A 772 -66.48 -22.34 45.87
N THR A 773 -67.59 -22.96 45.49
CA THR A 773 -67.78 -23.74 44.25
C THR A 773 -67.96 -22.81 43.06
N SER A 774 -67.22 -23.02 41.96
CA SER A 774 -67.38 -22.25 40.72
C SER A 774 -68.47 -22.84 39.80
N LEU A 775 -69.36 -21.97 39.33
CA LEU A 775 -70.38 -22.23 38.32
C LEU A 775 -69.77 -22.35 36.90
N PRO A 776 -70.38 -23.16 36.01
CA PRO A 776 -69.83 -23.43 34.67
C PRO A 776 -70.14 -22.32 33.66
N ARG A 777 -69.13 -21.91 32.87
CA ARG A 777 -69.31 -21.05 31.69
C ARG A 777 -69.81 -21.85 30.49
N ARG A 778 -70.73 -21.21 29.74
CA ARG A 778 -71.69 -21.81 28.82
C ARG A 778 -71.26 -22.01 27.36
N HIS A 779 -70.14 -21.48 26.85
CA HIS A 779 -69.72 -21.74 25.45
C HIS A 779 -68.19 -21.67 25.24
N PRO A 780 -67.64 -22.44 24.28
CA PRO A 780 -66.22 -22.52 23.95
C PRO A 780 -65.70 -21.38 23.04
N ALA A 781 -64.38 -21.18 23.05
CA ALA A 781 -63.64 -20.17 22.29
C ALA A 781 -63.26 -20.65 20.86
N PRO A 782 -62.85 -19.76 19.93
CA PRO A 782 -63.01 -19.92 18.48
C PRO A 782 -62.04 -20.88 17.75
N HIS A 783 -61.37 -21.80 18.45
CA HIS A 783 -60.61 -22.91 17.83
C HIS A 783 -61.43 -24.22 17.81
N THR A 784 -62.76 -24.12 17.92
CA THR A 784 -63.65 -25.27 17.88
C THR A 784 -63.85 -25.75 16.43
N ARG A 785 -63.23 -26.87 16.02
CA ARG A 785 -63.84 -27.80 15.05
C ARG A 785 -64.52 -28.90 15.86
N VAL A 786 -65.84 -29.03 15.71
CA VAL A 786 -66.59 -30.15 16.27
C VAL A 786 -66.29 -31.40 15.43
N PRO A 787 -65.94 -32.55 16.02
CA PRO A 787 -65.69 -33.79 15.29
C PRO A 787 -67.00 -34.51 14.97
N ARG A 788 -67.06 -35.20 13.81
CA ARG A 788 -68.07 -36.26 13.59
C ARG A 788 -67.65 -37.54 14.32
N LEU A 789 -68.65 -38.16 14.94
CA LEU A 789 -68.60 -39.27 15.90
C LEU A 789 -68.30 -40.66 15.32
N GLY A 790 -67.70 -41.51 16.17
CA GLY A 790 -68.10 -42.91 16.42
C GLY A 790 -66.97 -43.95 16.37
N PRO A 791 -67.05 -45.12 17.07
CA PRO A 791 -67.80 -45.51 18.28
C PRO A 791 -66.84 -45.94 19.43
N SER A 792 -66.92 -45.36 20.63
CA SER A 792 -67.60 -45.89 21.84
C SER A 792 -67.25 -47.32 22.24
N THR A 793 -66.64 -47.51 23.42
CA THR A 793 -67.08 -48.37 24.56
C THR A 793 -65.97 -48.47 25.63
N PRO A 794 -66.25 -48.83 26.90
CA PRO A 794 -66.52 -47.85 27.95
C PRO A 794 -65.60 -48.01 29.18
N LEU A 795 -65.63 -47.00 30.05
CA LEU A 795 -65.04 -47.00 31.39
C LEU A 795 -65.70 -48.04 32.31
N PRO A 796 -64.94 -48.63 33.26
CA PRO A 796 -65.40 -48.85 34.62
C PRO A 796 -64.78 -47.83 35.59
N ALA A 797 -65.50 -47.61 36.68
CA ALA A 797 -65.34 -46.55 37.67
C ALA A 797 -64.35 -46.91 38.82
N PRO A 798 -64.29 -46.14 39.93
CA PRO A 798 -63.10 -45.49 40.46
C PRO A 798 -62.32 -46.33 41.50
N ALA A 799 -61.00 -46.16 41.55
CA ALA A 799 -60.11 -46.78 42.54
C ALA A 799 -59.93 -45.91 43.81
N PRO A 800 -59.50 -46.50 44.95
CA PRO A 800 -59.85 -46.12 46.33
C PRO A 800 -58.89 -45.05 46.94
N PRO A 801 -59.12 -44.58 48.19
CA PRO A 801 -58.48 -43.37 48.69
C PRO A 801 -57.03 -43.58 49.14
N LEU A 802 -56.30 -42.47 49.08
CA LEU A 802 -54.96 -42.16 49.58
C LEU A 802 -54.43 -43.10 50.68
N SER A 803 -53.33 -43.79 50.38
CA SER A 803 -52.44 -44.34 51.38
C SER A 803 -51.47 -43.28 51.89
N ASP A 804 -51.42 -43.14 53.21
CA ASP A 804 -50.47 -42.35 53.99
C ASP A 804 -49.03 -42.46 53.45
N THR A 805 -48.45 -41.33 53.04
CA THR A 805 -46.99 -41.16 53.12
C THR A 805 -46.65 -39.77 53.64
N THR A 806 -45.87 -39.79 54.72
CA THR A 806 -45.43 -38.68 55.54
C THR A 806 -44.59 -37.65 54.76
N PRO A 807 -44.73 -36.34 55.02
CA PRO A 807 -44.12 -35.25 54.25
C PRO A 807 -42.61 -35.02 54.54
N SER A 808 -41.82 -36.08 54.74
CA SER A 808 -40.37 -35.97 54.99
C SER A 808 -39.58 -37.15 54.41
N GLY A 809 -39.96 -37.58 53.20
CA GLY A 809 -39.30 -38.64 52.44
C GLY A 809 -38.61 -38.11 51.17
N PRO A 810 -37.72 -38.90 50.53
CA PRO A 810 -37.11 -38.54 49.24
C PRO A 810 -38.17 -38.43 48.13
N PRO A 811 -37.89 -37.70 47.04
CA PRO A 811 -38.82 -37.58 45.92
C PRO A 811 -39.08 -38.95 45.29
N GLN A 812 -40.35 -39.26 45.03
CA GLN A 812 -40.75 -40.53 44.42
C GLN A 812 -41.03 -40.34 42.93
N PHE A 813 -40.25 -41.01 42.09
CA PHE A 813 -40.51 -41.08 40.66
C PHE A 813 -41.38 -42.29 40.33
N THR A 814 -42.34 -42.07 39.45
CA THR A 814 -43.06 -43.15 38.78
C THR A 814 -42.27 -43.56 37.56
N TYR A 815 -41.83 -44.82 37.51
CA TYR A 815 -41.04 -45.39 36.42
C TYR A 815 -41.93 -46.24 35.51
N MET A 816 -41.87 -46.00 34.21
CA MET A 816 -42.54 -46.83 33.20
C MET A 816 -41.58 -47.22 32.08
N LEU A 817 -41.73 -48.44 31.57
CA LEU A 817 -40.94 -48.96 30.45
C LEU A 817 -41.85 -49.57 29.41
N TYR A 818 -41.80 -49.06 28.19
CA TYR A 818 -42.63 -49.54 27.07
C TYR A 818 -41.90 -49.46 25.73
N PRO A 819 -42.24 -50.31 24.74
CA PRO A 819 -41.67 -50.23 23.40
C PRO A 819 -42.24 -49.05 22.61
N VAL A 820 -41.45 -48.51 21.68
CA VAL A 820 -41.90 -47.45 20.76
C VAL A 820 -43.10 -47.96 19.93
N GLY A 821 -44.22 -47.22 19.96
CA GLY A 821 -45.42 -47.52 19.19
C GLY A 821 -46.54 -48.25 19.94
N SER A 822 -46.34 -48.64 21.21
CA SER A 822 -47.41 -49.14 22.09
C SER A 822 -47.51 -48.25 23.32
N ALA A 823 -48.49 -47.33 23.31
CA ALA A 823 -48.88 -46.56 24.48
C ALA A 823 -50.14 -47.17 25.07
N SER A 824 -50.03 -48.32 25.74
CA SER A 824 -51.11 -48.85 26.57
C SER A 824 -51.10 -48.14 27.93
N ALA A 825 -52.27 -47.65 28.33
CA ALA A 825 -52.46 -46.89 29.55
C ALA A 825 -52.14 -47.73 30.80
N GLY A 826 -50.98 -47.48 31.42
CA GLY A 826 -50.74 -47.71 32.85
C GLY A 826 -49.95 -48.95 33.29
N LEU A 827 -49.45 -49.82 32.40
CA LEU A 827 -48.67 -51.01 32.77
C LEU A 827 -47.39 -51.14 31.92
N SER A 828 -46.22 -51.35 32.55
CA SER A 828 -44.91 -51.57 31.91
C SER A 828 -44.83 -52.95 31.24
N GLN A 829 -45.65 -53.16 30.20
CA GLN A 829 -45.74 -54.41 29.45
C GLN A 829 -44.92 -54.33 28.16
N ILE A 830 -44.04 -55.32 27.96
CA ILE A 830 -43.19 -55.41 26.78
C ILE A 830 -43.54 -56.70 26.02
N PRO A 831 -44.00 -56.62 24.77
CA PRO A 831 -44.27 -57.79 23.96
C PRO A 831 -42.94 -58.48 23.59
N MET A 832 -42.91 -59.80 23.74
CA MET A 832 -41.82 -60.63 23.26
C MET A 832 -41.99 -60.83 21.75
N LEU A 833 -41.12 -60.21 20.96
CA LEU A 833 -41.21 -60.34 19.51
C LEU A 833 -40.65 -61.70 19.03
N PRO A 834 -41.35 -62.40 18.11
CA PRO A 834 -40.86 -63.66 17.55
C PRO A 834 -39.52 -63.46 16.81
N ASN A 835 -38.65 -64.46 16.86
CA ASN A 835 -37.30 -64.47 16.28
C ASN A 835 -36.31 -63.44 16.87
N SER A 836 -36.53 -62.98 18.12
CA SER A 836 -35.59 -62.08 18.80
C SER A 836 -35.32 -60.78 18.03
N ALA A 837 -36.38 -60.22 17.42
CA ALA A 837 -36.31 -58.96 16.70
C ALA A 837 -35.90 -57.80 17.63
N LYS A 838 -35.13 -56.84 17.08
CA LYS A 838 -34.70 -55.65 17.82
C LYS A 838 -35.87 -54.69 17.99
N GLN A 839 -36.03 -54.16 19.19
CA GLN A 839 -37.04 -53.17 19.54
C GLN A 839 -36.40 -52.01 20.32
N ASP A 840 -36.96 -50.81 20.13
CA ASP A 840 -36.55 -49.63 20.86
C ASP A 840 -37.42 -49.49 22.11
N LEU A 841 -36.78 -49.28 23.27
CA LEU A 841 -37.44 -49.18 24.56
C LEU A 841 -37.38 -47.75 25.09
N VAL A 842 -38.52 -47.20 25.51
CA VAL A 842 -38.63 -45.88 26.13
C VAL A 842 -38.74 -46.05 27.63
N PHE A 843 -37.77 -45.51 28.35
CA PHE A 843 -37.85 -45.32 29.79
C PHE A 843 -38.54 -43.98 30.02
N SER A 844 -39.72 -44.00 30.63
CA SER A 844 -40.45 -42.81 31.02
C SER A 844 -40.37 -42.67 32.53
N ILE A 845 -39.85 -41.53 32.97
CA ILE A 845 -39.57 -41.25 34.37
C ILE A 845 -40.28 -39.94 34.69
N VAL A 846 -41.36 -40.03 35.45
CA VAL A 846 -42.20 -38.87 35.79
C VAL A 846 -42.18 -38.71 37.30
N LEU A 847 -41.92 -37.50 37.77
CA LEU A 847 -41.95 -37.23 39.21
C LEU A 847 -43.39 -37.30 39.72
N THR A 848 -43.61 -38.02 40.81
CA THR A 848 -44.95 -38.15 41.40
C THR A 848 -45.33 -36.83 42.06
N PRO A 849 -46.42 -36.17 41.62
CA PRO A 849 -46.79 -34.84 42.09
C PRO A 849 -46.96 -34.82 43.61
N GLY A 850 -46.36 -33.84 44.28
CA GLY A 850 -46.51 -33.66 45.74
C GLY A 850 -45.46 -34.33 46.62
N THR A 851 -44.40 -34.92 46.04
CA THR A 851 -43.22 -35.42 46.78
C THR A 851 -42.00 -34.48 46.66
N GLU A 852 -42.22 -33.27 46.15
CA GLU A 852 -41.19 -32.29 45.79
C GLU A 852 -40.61 -31.57 47.02
N GLN A 853 -39.41 -31.97 47.45
CA GLN A 853 -38.59 -31.26 48.45
C GLN A 853 -37.20 -30.91 47.89
N ASP A 854 -36.39 -30.16 48.66
CA ASP A 854 -35.07 -29.60 48.31
C ASP A 854 -33.94 -30.65 48.12
N PHE A 855 -34.24 -31.81 47.56
CA PHE A 855 -33.24 -32.83 47.23
C PHE A 855 -32.52 -32.51 45.92
N LEU A 856 -31.19 -32.63 45.91
CA LEU A 856 -30.36 -32.48 44.71
C LEU A 856 -30.01 -33.87 44.16
N LEU A 857 -30.63 -34.27 43.06
CA LEU A 857 -30.37 -35.53 42.37
C LEU A 857 -28.97 -35.52 41.75
N THR A 858 -28.10 -36.41 42.20
CA THR A 858 -26.75 -36.60 41.64
C THR A 858 -26.76 -37.61 40.51
N SER A 859 -27.48 -38.73 40.69
CA SER A 859 -27.62 -39.74 39.64
C SER A 859 -28.84 -40.62 39.86
N LEU A 860 -29.40 -41.15 38.78
CA LEU A 860 -30.46 -42.14 38.79
C LEU A 860 -30.02 -43.34 37.96
N SER A 861 -29.90 -44.52 38.56
CA SER A 861 -29.37 -45.72 37.92
C SER A 861 -30.40 -46.83 37.80
N PHE A 862 -30.53 -47.40 36.60
CA PHE A 862 -31.38 -48.57 36.32
C PHE A 862 -30.48 -49.77 36.04
N THR A 863 -30.67 -50.88 36.76
CA THR A 863 -29.88 -52.10 36.59
C THR A 863 -30.69 -53.16 35.86
N VAL A 864 -30.44 -53.35 34.57
CA VAL A 864 -31.17 -54.32 33.75
C VAL A 864 -30.43 -55.66 33.75
N PRO A 865 -31.07 -56.78 34.14
CA PRO A 865 -30.45 -58.10 34.07
C PRO A 865 -30.33 -58.57 32.61
N LEU A 866 -29.16 -59.05 32.22
CA LEU A 866 -28.89 -59.61 30.90
C LEU A 866 -29.02 -61.13 30.93
N GLY A 867 -29.79 -61.68 29.98
CA GLY A 867 -29.89 -63.12 29.76
C GLY A 867 -28.58 -63.73 29.22
N PRO A 868 -28.36 -65.05 29.34
CA PRO A 868 -27.23 -65.72 28.72
C PRO A 868 -27.28 -65.61 27.18
N PRO A 869 -26.13 -65.62 26.48
CA PRO A 869 -24.80 -65.99 26.97
C PRO A 869 -24.02 -64.85 27.65
N ARG A 870 -23.31 -65.20 28.72
CA ARG A 870 -22.52 -64.26 29.53
C ARG A 870 -21.31 -63.75 28.77
N PRO A 871 -20.91 -62.50 28.96
CA PRO A 871 -19.74 -62.01 28.28
C PRO A 871 -18.54 -61.94 29.22
N LEU A 872 -17.41 -62.47 28.75
CA LEU A 872 -16.11 -62.44 29.42
C LEU A 872 -15.45 -61.06 29.20
N VAL A 873 -14.79 -60.58 30.25
CA VAL A 873 -14.08 -59.30 30.35
C VAL A 873 -13.11 -59.07 29.17
N ALA A 874 -13.15 -57.82 28.65
CA ALA A 874 -12.13 -57.09 27.88
C ALA A 874 -11.75 -57.56 26.46
N GLN A 875 -11.62 -56.54 25.58
CA GLN A 875 -11.00 -56.56 24.24
C GLN A 875 -11.69 -57.43 23.17
N GLY A 876 -12.07 -56.78 22.06
CA GLY A 876 -12.44 -57.48 20.84
C GLY A 876 -13.94 -57.50 20.58
N SER A 877 -14.27 -57.07 19.37
CA SER A 877 -15.57 -57.06 18.72
C SER A 877 -16.31 -58.40 18.83
N ASP A 878 -17.23 -58.53 19.79
CA ASP A 878 -18.49 -59.28 19.65
C ASP A 878 -19.34 -59.24 20.94
N TYR A 879 -19.68 -58.03 21.38
CA TYR A 879 -20.76 -57.80 22.34
C TYR A 879 -21.96 -57.23 21.58
N ARG A 880 -23.01 -58.03 21.40
CA ARG A 880 -24.22 -57.65 20.64
C ARG A 880 -25.19 -56.76 21.43
N PHE A 881 -24.70 -55.64 21.98
CA PHE A 881 -25.54 -54.44 22.08
C PHE A 881 -25.28 -53.62 20.82
N SER A 882 -26.10 -53.85 19.79
CA SER A 882 -25.99 -53.23 18.46
C SER A 882 -26.83 -51.95 18.33
N GLY A 883 -27.34 -51.41 19.44
CA GLY A 883 -28.10 -50.17 19.50
C GLY A 883 -27.19 -48.94 19.52
N GLY A 884 -27.69 -47.80 19.03
CA GLY A 884 -26.96 -46.52 18.94
C GLY A 884 -26.69 -45.83 20.30
N GLY A 885 -26.70 -46.58 21.40
CA GLY A 885 -26.62 -46.07 22.76
C GLY A 885 -27.97 -45.60 23.33
N ALA A 886 -27.96 -45.19 24.59
CA ALA A 886 -29.10 -44.56 25.24
C ALA A 886 -29.09 -43.05 24.95
N ALA A 887 -30.21 -42.50 24.49
CA ALA A 887 -30.35 -41.09 24.15
C ALA A 887 -31.49 -40.46 24.94
N MET A 888 -31.27 -39.29 25.56
CA MET A 888 -32.34 -38.55 26.23
C MET A 888 -33.42 -38.16 25.20
N LEU A 889 -34.69 -38.33 25.55
CA LEU A 889 -35.84 -37.88 24.77
C LEU A 889 -36.40 -36.57 25.33
N SER A 890 -36.48 -36.47 26.66
CA SER A 890 -36.89 -35.26 27.36
C SER A 890 -35.81 -34.79 28.34
N ASN A 891 -35.76 -33.48 28.61
CA ASN A 891 -34.80 -32.87 29.54
C ASN A 891 -33.31 -33.14 29.21
N MET A 892 -32.84 -32.60 28.08
CA MET A 892 -31.46 -32.70 27.55
C MET A 892 -30.34 -32.14 28.48
N ARG A 893 -30.71 -31.58 29.64
CA ARG A 893 -29.77 -31.18 30.69
C ARG A 893 -29.14 -32.38 31.39
N PHE A 894 -29.71 -33.56 31.21
CA PHE A 894 -29.16 -34.82 31.67
C PHE A 894 -28.50 -35.57 30.51
N VAL A 895 -27.67 -36.54 30.87
CA VAL A 895 -27.06 -37.48 29.94
C VAL A 895 -27.20 -38.87 30.52
N VAL A 896 -27.51 -39.85 29.67
CA VAL A 896 -27.54 -41.26 30.07
C VAL A 896 -26.22 -41.87 29.68
N VAL A 897 -25.58 -42.55 30.63
CA VAL A 897 -24.35 -43.32 30.40
C VAL A 897 -24.67 -44.79 30.66
N ALA A 898 -24.39 -45.63 29.67
CA ALA A 898 -24.54 -47.08 29.78
C ALA A 898 -23.21 -47.71 30.22
N GLN A 899 -23.24 -48.53 31.26
CA GLN A 899 -22.09 -49.26 31.78
C GLN A 899 -22.47 -50.73 31.98
N PHE A 900 -21.62 -51.64 31.48
CA PHE A 900 -21.77 -53.07 31.76
C PHE A 900 -21.01 -53.40 33.05
N ASP A 901 -21.59 -54.28 33.87
CA ASP A 901 -20.88 -54.82 35.02
C ASP A 901 -19.67 -55.66 34.57
N LEU A 902 -18.67 -55.82 35.45
CA LEU A 902 -17.46 -56.62 35.20
C LEU A 902 -17.79 -58.11 34.91
N GLY A 903 -19.01 -58.55 35.23
CA GLY A 903 -19.50 -59.93 35.09
C GLY A 903 -20.05 -60.38 33.72
N GLY A 904 -20.14 -59.57 32.66
CA GLY A 904 -21.25 -58.63 32.45
C GLY A 904 -22.64 -59.29 32.41
N ARG A 905 -23.21 -59.48 33.59
CA ARG A 905 -24.56 -60.05 33.80
C ARG A 905 -25.65 -58.99 33.88
N THR A 906 -25.27 -57.72 34.01
CA THR A 906 -26.20 -56.60 34.14
C THR A 906 -25.70 -55.42 33.31
N LEU A 907 -26.66 -54.68 32.75
CA LEU A 907 -26.46 -53.40 32.10
C LEU A 907 -27.00 -52.30 33.01
N THR A 908 -26.11 -51.43 33.48
CA THR A 908 -26.47 -50.28 34.32
C THR A 908 -26.58 -49.03 33.47
N LEU A 909 -27.76 -48.42 33.43
CA LEU A 909 -28.02 -47.16 32.75
C LEU A 909 -28.10 -46.05 33.80
N THR A 910 -27.11 -45.17 33.83
CA THR A 910 -27.04 -44.08 34.81
C THR A 910 -27.34 -42.74 34.15
N VAL A 911 -28.43 -42.11 34.55
CA VAL A 911 -28.81 -40.75 34.19
C VAL A 911 -28.08 -39.78 35.14
N ARG A 912 -27.29 -38.86 34.58
CA ARG A 912 -26.55 -37.83 35.35
C ARG A 912 -26.81 -36.43 34.78
N PRO A 913 -26.85 -35.38 35.62
CA PRO A 913 -26.92 -34.01 35.12
C PRO A 913 -25.61 -33.62 34.42
N ARG A 914 -25.70 -32.83 33.34
CA ARG A 914 -24.55 -32.21 32.65
C ARG A 914 -23.99 -30.99 33.38
N SER A 915 -24.53 -30.68 34.56
CA SER A 915 -24.10 -29.55 35.38
C SER A 915 -22.65 -29.74 35.85
N VAL A 916 -21.87 -28.65 35.88
CA VAL A 916 -20.50 -28.64 36.43
C VAL A 916 -20.47 -29.09 37.91
N SER A 917 -21.59 -28.90 38.63
CA SER A 917 -21.74 -29.33 40.04
C SER A 917 -22.03 -30.83 40.23
N GLY A 918 -22.37 -31.58 39.17
CA GLY A 918 -22.70 -33.00 39.25
C GLY A 918 -24.03 -33.36 39.95
N SER A 919 -24.79 -32.37 40.45
CA SER A 919 -26.11 -32.54 41.09
C SER A 919 -27.15 -31.55 40.55
N TRP A 920 -28.44 -31.91 40.59
CA TRP A 920 -29.55 -31.08 40.09
C TRP A 920 -30.81 -31.20 40.97
N PRO A 921 -31.51 -30.11 41.29
CA PRO A 921 -32.70 -30.17 42.14
C PRO A 921 -33.81 -31.05 41.56
N ALA A 922 -34.27 -32.03 42.32
CA ALA A 922 -35.31 -32.99 41.94
C ALA A 922 -36.68 -32.32 41.74
N SER A 923 -36.96 -31.24 42.48
CA SER A 923 -38.17 -30.41 42.33
C SER A 923 -38.29 -29.67 41.00
N ARG A 924 -37.23 -29.66 40.17
CA ARG A 924 -37.24 -29.08 38.82
C ARG A 924 -37.21 -30.13 37.72
N ILE A 925 -37.53 -31.36 38.08
CA ILE A 925 -37.53 -32.51 37.19
C ILE A 925 -38.98 -32.98 37.08
N ASP A 926 -39.71 -32.47 36.09
CA ASP A 926 -41.06 -32.94 35.81
C ASP A 926 -41.02 -34.32 35.15
N GLU A 927 -40.08 -34.51 34.20
CA GLU A 927 -39.89 -35.74 33.44
C GLU A 927 -38.42 -35.93 33.00
N LEU A 928 -37.96 -37.20 32.94
CA LEU A 928 -36.64 -37.64 32.45
C LEU A 928 -36.78 -38.87 31.54
N SER A 929 -37.41 -38.72 30.38
CA SER A 929 -37.58 -39.84 29.46
C SER A 929 -36.35 -40.01 28.56
N PHE A 930 -35.93 -41.25 28.33
CA PHE A 930 -34.84 -41.58 27.41
C PHE A 930 -35.12 -42.88 26.65
N LEU A 931 -34.53 -42.98 25.46
CA LEU A 931 -34.66 -44.11 24.56
C LEU A 931 -33.43 -45.01 24.66
N LEU A 932 -33.65 -46.30 24.75
CA LEU A 932 -32.65 -47.34 24.53
C LEU A 932 -32.96 -48.04 23.21
N SER A 933 -32.16 -47.76 22.19
CA SER A 933 -32.41 -48.28 20.83
C SER A 933 -31.87 -49.70 20.64
N GLY A 934 -32.53 -50.49 19.79
CA GLY A 934 -32.01 -51.74 19.24
C GLY A 934 -31.82 -52.89 20.24
N VAL A 935 -32.70 -53.00 21.25
CA VAL A 935 -32.64 -54.03 22.29
C VAL A 935 -33.32 -55.32 21.82
N VAL A 936 -32.72 -56.46 22.09
CA VAL A 936 -33.35 -57.78 21.90
C VAL A 936 -33.87 -58.26 23.25
N VAL A 937 -35.18 -58.46 23.36
CA VAL A 937 -35.83 -58.96 24.57
C VAL A 937 -35.83 -60.49 24.54
N GLN A 938 -35.40 -61.11 25.64
CA GLN A 938 -35.39 -62.57 25.78
C GLN A 938 -36.83 -63.11 25.77
N THR A 939 -37.07 -64.15 24.99
CA THR A 939 -38.39 -64.80 24.88
C THR A 939 -38.53 -65.90 25.92
N TYR A 940 -39.70 -65.98 26.55
CA TYR A 940 -40.11 -67.01 27.49
C TYR A 940 -41.47 -67.59 27.06
N ASP A 941 -41.76 -68.85 27.38
CA ASP A 941 -43.00 -69.52 26.93
C ASP A 941 -44.26 -69.00 27.65
N VAL A 942 -44.10 -68.26 28.74
CA VAL A 942 -45.17 -67.67 29.55
C VAL A 942 -44.87 -66.21 29.88
N ALA A 943 -45.91 -65.44 30.21
CA ALA A 943 -45.73 -64.08 30.71
C ALA A 943 -44.79 -64.07 31.92
N THR A 944 -43.70 -63.33 31.82
CA THR A 944 -42.59 -63.36 32.79
C THR A 944 -42.36 -61.96 33.34
N SER A 945 -42.44 -61.81 34.67
CA SER A 945 -42.12 -60.56 35.33
C SER A 945 -40.61 -60.46 35.59
N VAL A 946 -40.01 -59.35 35.19
CA VAL A 946 -38.60 -59.01 35.39
C VAL A 946 -38.52 -57.77 36.28
N ASP A 947 -37.74 -57.89 37.34
CA ASP A 947 -37.43 -56.79 38.24
C ASP A 947 -36.23 -56.00 37.68
N VAL A 948 -36.36 -54.68 37.60
CA VAL A 948 -35.31 -53.74 37.17
C VAL A 948 -35.00 -52.80 38.33
N PRO A 949 -34.01 -53.13 39.18
CA PRO A 949 -33.68 -52.30 40.33
C PRO A 949 -33.31 -50.87 39.93
N VAL A 950 -33.98 -49.90 40.56
CA VAL A 950 -33.71 -48.47 40.37
C VAL A 950 -33.09 -47.90 41.64
N VAL A 951 -32.05 -47.07 41.49
CA VAL A 951 -31.42 -46.37 42.62
C VAL A 951 -31.28 -44.90 42.29
N ALA A 952 -31.97 -44.05 43.06
CA ALA A 952 -31.84 -42.60 43.01
C ALA A 952 -30.85 -42.14 44.09
N ARG A 953 -29.85 -41.35 43.71
CA ARG A 953 -28.88 -40.77 44.64
C ARG A 953 -29.08 -39.26 44.75
N TYR A 954 -29.07 -38.74 45.96
CA TYR A 954 -29.20 -37.32 46.24
C TYR A 954 -28.08 -36.80 47.14
N GLU A 955 -27.81 -35.50 47.08
CA GLU A 955 -26.77 -34.86 47.89
C GLU A 955 -27.25 -34.58 49.34
N PRO A 956 -26.42 -34.82 50.38
CA PRO A 956 -25.11 -35.49 50.33
C PRO A 956 -25.24 -37.01 50.12
N ASP A 957 -24.56 -37.55 49.09
CA ASP A 957 -24.61 -38.91 48.49
C ASP A 957 -25.40 -40.02 49.25
N ARG A 958 -26.72 -39.87 49.36
CA ARG A 958 -27.65 -40.85 49.95
C ARG A 958 -28.41 -41.55 48.83
N ALA A 959 -28.36 -42.88 48.82
CA ALA A 959 -29.04 -43.73 47.86
C ALA A 959 -30.41 -44.16 48.39
N PHE A 960 -31.44 -44.03 47.56
CA PHE A 960 -32.79 -44.48 47.83
C PHE A 960 -33.22 -45.45 46.71
N PRO A 961 -33.68 -46.66 47.06
CA PRO A 961 -34.16 -47.61 46.08
C PRO A 961 -35.53 -47.16 45.52
N GLY A 962 -35.78 -47.50 44.26
CA GLY A 962 -37.08 -47.40 43.62
C GLY A 962 -37.41 -48.71 42.92
N ASP A 963 -38.70 -49.00 42.83
CA ASP A 963 -39.20 -50.26 42.31
C ASP A 963 -39.70 -50.08 40.87
N LEU A 964 -39.17 -50.86 39.92
CA LEU A 964 -39.65 -50.93 38.54
C LEU A 964 -39.80 -52.39 38.14
N PHE A 965 -41.06 -52.83 38.04
CA PHE A 965 -41.41 -54.17 37.56
C PHE A 965 -41.87 -54.10 36.11
N VAL A 966 -41.35 -55.00 35.29
CA VAL A 966 -41.62 -55.08 33.87
C VAL A 966 -42.20 -56.45 33.56
N GLU A 967 -43.37 -56.49 32.92
CA GLU A 967 -44.00 -57.74 32.51
C GLU A 967 -43.71 -57.99 31.03
N LEU A 968 -43.00 -59.08 30.74
CA LEU A 968 -42.78 -59.53 29.38
C LEU A 968 -43.97 -60.38 28.96
N VAL A 969 -44.64 -60.00 27.87
CA VAL A 969 -45.86 -60.65 27.39
C VAL A 969 -45.55 -61.46 26.13
N PRO A 970 -45.84 -62.77 26.08
CA PRO A 970 -45.62 -63.57 24.87
C PRO A 970 -46.52 -63.07 23.73
N PRO A 971 -46.11 -63.27 22.46
CA PRO A 971 -46.92 -62.83 21.33
C PRO A 971 -48.27 -63.57 21.33
N PRO A 972 -49.37 -62.91 20.90
CA PRO A 972 -50.66 -63.59 20.79
C PRO A 972 -50.54 -64.80 19.85
N PRO A 973 -51.23 -65.92 20.14
CA PRO A 973 -51.17 -67.11 19.30
C PRO A 973 -51.56 -66.75 17.85
N PRO A 974 -50.92 -67.35 16.84
CA PRO A 974 -51.21 -67.05 15.44
C PRO A 974 -52.69 -67.27 15.16
N VAL A 975 -53.35 -66.26 14.59
CA VAL A 975 -54.74 -66.36 14.13
C VAL A 975 -54.81 -67.54 13.14
N PRO A 976 -55.73 -68.52 13.33
CA PRO A 976 -55.81 -69.67 12.43
C PRO A 976 -56.10 -69.20 10.99
N PRO A 977 -55.54 -69.88 9.98
CA PRO A 977 -55.75 -69.49 8.59
C PRO A 977 -57.24 -69.52 8.25
N VAL A 978 -57.73 -68.43 7.66
CA VAL A 978 -59.06 -68.39 7.03
C VAL A 978 -59.06 -69.46 5.93
N PRO A 979 -60.03 -70.39 5.90
CA PRO A 979 -60.08 -71.44 4.89
C PRO A 979 -60.28 -70.85 3.49
N PRO A 980 -59.74 -71.50 2.44
CA PRO A 980 -59.83 -70.99 1.08
C PRO A 980 -61.27 -71.01 0.60
N SER A 981 -61.72 -69.88 0.03
CA SER A 981 -62.88 -69.78 -0.85
C SER A 981 -62.42 -69.30 -2.22
#